data_AF-A0A7Z0WNF7-F1
#
_entry.id   AF-A0A7Z0WNF7-F1
#
_cell.length_a   1.000
_cell.length_b   1.000
_cell.length_c   1.000
_cell.angle_alpha   90.00
_cell.angle_beta   90.00
_cell.angle_gamma   90.00
#
_symmetry.space_group_name_H-M   'P 1'
#
loop_
_entity.id
_entity.type
_entity.pdbx_description
1 polymer ?
#
loop_
_entity_poly.entity_id
_entity_poly.type
_entity_poly.pdbx_seq_one_letter_code
_entity_poly.pdbx_strand_id
1 'polypeptide(L)'
;MRSRLLALGAATLTTLGLATWPAHAEPDTHALDLDAAFAQAAQEYDVPRDLLVAVGHNETRLDGHGGQPSQDNGFGVMHLVDNPTSATLAQAADLTGASLDALRSHSPTNIRGAAAVLDALADDAGLTDRASLDQWYPVVASYGSTLSANDTFALLREGLATRAPDGEIIGFPAHRSLPARATSDDLHAQGPDYPDSRWIPAHGANYGAGRSAAINQIVIHVTQGSYAGTISWFQNPSSGVSAHYVVKSSNGEVTQMVRDGDTAYHARSANPRTLGIEHEGFVDNPAWFTESMYRSSAALTRWLADRHGIPKTRQGIVGHNEVPGNDHTDPGPHWNWGHYLDLVNGGGSSGGVFTGSSTDFDGDGRDDIVTFTHGPLDDVYVALSSGAGFTGTTVKWHDRFALSGETPLTGDFNGDGRDDIVTFTHGSLTDVYVALSTGSSFGPGQKWHDFFALNGEVPAVGDVNGDGRDDIITFTRNNLADVYVALSTGTSFGASQKWHDFFGIAGEYPGVADVNGDGRDDIVVFTRGTLGDVYVALSTGSGFGASAKWHDWFSVGGELPRIGDFNGDGKADIATFTVNAAADVYVALSNGSAFVGTEQKWNDFFGIAGEFPYTGDFNGDGRDDVVTFTHNNLADVYTALSTGTAFGGGAKWHDYFGLPGETSF
;
A
#
# COMPACT_ATOMS: atom_id res chain seq x y z
N MET A 1 -61.90 60.51 30.81
CA MET A 1 -60.45 60.45 31.10
C MET A 1 -59.78 59.81 29.88
N ARG A 2 -59.16 60.61 29.00
CA ARG A 2 -57.69 60.78 28.81
C ARG A 2 -57.02 59.49 28.30
N SER A 3 -56.16 59.41 27.27
CA SER A 3 -55.61 60.33 26.26
C SER A 3 -54.60 59.55 25.39
N ARG A 4 -54.59 59.77 24.06
CA ARG A 4 -53.44 59.81 23.10
C ARG A 4 -52.59 58.52 22.89
N LEU A 5 -51.90 58.23 21.77
CA LEU A 5 -51.12 59.05 20.82
C LEU A 5 -50.80 58.25 19.50
N LEU A 6 -50.53 58.96 18.39
CA LEU A 6 -50.05 58.49 17.07
C LEU A 6 -48.54 58.16 17.03
N ALA A 7 -48.09 57.33 16.05
CA ALA A 7 -46.88 57.52 15.21
C ALA A 7 -46.81 56.39 14.13
N LEU A 8 -46.94 56.68 12.82
CA LEU A 8 -45.93 57.06 11.81
C LEU A 8 -44.78 56.05 11.60
N GLY A 9 -44.81 55.35 10.45
CA GLY A 9 -43.70 54.56 9.93
C GLY A 9 -42.79 55.39 9.01
N ALA A 10 -41.48 55.22 9.16
CA ALA A 10 -40.46 55.83 8.31
C ALA A 10 -39.58 54.72 7.72
N ALA A 11 -39.41 54.74 6.40
CA ALA A 11 -38.52 53.89 5.63
C ALA A 11 -37.11 54.50 5.58
N THR A 12 -36.08 53.71 5.84
CA THR A 12 -34.67 54.07 5.70
C THR A 12 -34.07 53.45 4.44
N LEU A 13 -33.63 54.33 3.52
CA LEU A 13 -32.78 54.02 2.38
C LEU A 13 -31.36 53.66 2.87
N THR A 14 -30.77 52.58 2.35
CA THR A 14 -29.33 52.32 2.44
C THR A 14 -28.74 52.21 1.04
N THR A 15 -27.70 52.99 0.80
CA THR A 15 -26.96 53.17 -0.45
C THR A 15 -25.87 52.10 -0.60
N LEU A 16 -25.86 51.36 -1.71
CA LEU A 16 -24.74 50.49 -2.10
C LEU A 16 -23.59 51.34 -2.68
N GLY A 17 -22.39 51.21 -2.10
CA GLY A 17 -21.14 51.68 -2.68
C GLY A 17 -20.54 50.61 -3.60
N LEU A 18 -20.27 50.97 -4.85
CA LEU A 18 -19.52 50.15 -5.81
C LEU A 18 -18.02 50.23 -5.49
N ALA A 19 -17.42 49.12 -5.08
CA ALA A 19 -15.97 48.95 -5.03
C ALA A 19 -15.49 48.40 -6.38
N THR A 20 -14.60 49.13 -7.04
CA THR A 20 -13.91 48.71 -8.26
C THR A 20 -12.83 47.69 -7.92
N TRP A 21 -12.99 46.44 -8.38
CA TRP A 21 -11.92 45.44 -8.36
C TRP A 21 -10.88 45.74 -9.45
N PRO A 22 -9.58 45.50 -9.20
CA PRO A 22 -8.59 45.55 -10.27
C PRO A 22 -8.89 44.43 -11.28
N ALA A 23 -8.78 44.79 -12.56
CA ALA A 23 -8.92 43.85 -13.67
C ALA A 23 -7.94 42.69 -13.49
N HIS A 24 -8.47 41.46 -13.44
CA HIS A 24 -7.66 40.27 -13.64
C HIS A 24 -7.06 40.36 -15.04
N ALA A 25 -5.76 40.09 -15.17
CA ALA A 25 -5.18 39.79 -16.47
C ALA A 25 -5.98 38.63 -17.09
N GLU A 26 -6.42 38.79 -18.33
CA GLU A 26 -7.00 37.68 -19.09
C GLU A 26 -6.01 36.50 -19.08
N PRO A 27 -6.47 35.26 -18.83
CA PRO A 27 -5.63 34.11 -19.07
C PRO A 27 -5.28 34.06 -20.57
N ASP A 28 -4.00 33.84 -20.85
CA ASP A 28 -3.44 33.71 -22.19
C ASP A 28 -4.21 32.61 -22.95
N THR A 29 -4.96 32.98 -24.00
CA THR A 29 -5.90 32.10 -24.71
C THR A 29 -5.22 31.21 -25.76
N HIS A 30 -3.98 30.77 -25.51
CA HIS A 30 -3.18 30.03 -26.49
C HIS A 30 -2.51 28.74 -25.99
N ALA A 31 -2.78 28.26 -24.79
CA ALA A 31 -2.49 26.86 -24.44
C ALA A 31 -3.71 26.01 -24.79
N LEU A 32 -3.61 25.15 -25.81
CA LEU A 32 -4.58 24.07 -25.96
C LEU A 32 -4.54 23.19 -24.71
N ASP A 33 -5.71 22.83 -24.19
CA ASP A 33 -5.91 21.69 -23.28
C ASP A 33 -5.09 20.51 -23.80
N LEU A 34 -4.33 19.84 -22.94
CA LEU A 34 -3.49 18.72 -23.33
C LEU A 34 -4.37 17.58 -23.88
N ASP A 35 -5.58 17.41 -23.33
CA ASP A 35 -6.59 16.48 -23.86
C ASP A 35 -7.07 16.83 -25.26
N ALA A 36 -7.28 18.12 -25.51
CA ALA A 36 -7.66 18.63 -26.83
C ALA A 36 -6.53 18.42 -27.84
N ALA A 37 -5.26 18.54 -27.42
CA ALA A 37 -4.11 18.24 -28.26
C ALA A 37 -4.06 16.75 -28.65
N PHE A 38 -4.32 15.84 -27.70
CA PHE A 38 -4.47 14.41 -27.99
C PHE A 38 -5.59 14.12 -28.98
N ALA A 39 -6.77 14.74 -28.78
CA ALA A 39 -7.91 14.55 -29.68
C ALA A 39 -7.64 15.08 -31.10
N GLN A 40 -6.97 16.23 -31.22
CA GLN A 40 -6.60 16.82 -32.52
C GLN A 40 -5.56 15.97 -33.26
N ALA A 41 -4.50 15.55 -32.56
CA ALA A 41 -3.46 14.73 -33.16
C ALA A 41 -4.00 13.35 -33.59
N ALA A 42 -4.86 12.75 -32.77
CA ALA A 42 -5.58 11.51 -33.09
C ALA A 42 -6.38 11.63 -34.40
N GLN A 43 -7.12 12.73 -34.54
CA GLN A 43 -7.93 12.98 -35.73
C GLN A 43 -7.07 13.27 -36.97
N GLU A 44 -5.95 13.99 -36.81
CA GLU A 44 -5.08 14.38 -37.92
C GLU A 44 -4.35 13.19 -38.54
N TYR A 45 -3.90 12.24 -37.70
CA TYR A 45 -3.04 11.13 -38.12
C TYR A 45 -3.71 9.75 -38.05
N ASP A 46 -5.04 9.70 -37.92
CA ASP A 46 -5.82 8.44 -37.83
C ASP A 46 -5.25 7.46 -36.78
N VAL A 47 -4.83 8.00 -35.63
CA VAL A 47 -4.36 7.22 -34.47
C VAL A 47 -5.44 7.28 -33.39
N PRO A 48 -5.82 6.16 -32.75
CA PRO A 48 -6.78 6.20 -31.64
C PRO A 48 -6.30 7.12 -30.52
N ARG A 49 -7.15 8.07 -30.09
CA ARG A 49 -6.82 9.03 -29.01
C ARG A 49 -6.36 8.33 -27.73
N ASP A 50 -7.08 7.30 -27.32
CA ASP A 50 -6.78 6.58 -26.08
C ASP A 50 -5.42 5.90 -26.14
N LEU A 51 -4.98 5.45 -27.33
CA LEU A 51 -3.63 4.91 -27.55
C LEU A 51 -2.58 6.01 -27.35
N LEU A 52 -2.78 7.21 -27.91
CA LEU A 52 -1.85 8.32 -27.72
C LEU A 52 -1.74 8.74 -26.25
N VAL A 53 -2.86 8.83 -25.54
CA VAL A 53 -2.88 9.13 -24.11
C VAL A 53 -2.17 8.02 -23.32
N ALA A 54 -2.42 6.75 -23.63
CA ALA A 54 -1.78 5.62 -22.97
C ALA A 54 -0.26 5.62 -23.19
N VAL A 55 0.20 5.86 -24.42
CA VAL A 55 1.64 5.97 -24.73
C VAL A 55 2.26 7.15 -23.98
N GLY A 56 1.70 8.35 -24.06
CA GLY A 56 2.24 9.52 -23.36
C GLY A 56 2.26 9.34 -21.84
N HIS A 57 1.26 8.67 -21.28
CA HIS A 57 1.23 8.36 -19.86
C HIS A 57 2.29 7.31 -19.50
N ASN A 58 2.45 6.27 -20.32
CA ASN A 58 3.44 5.22 -20.09
C ASN A 58 4.88 5.74 -20.20
N GLU A 59 5.14 6.61 -21.18
CA GLU A 59 6.49 7.13 -21.44
C GLU A 59 6.90 8.23 -20.45
N THR A 60 6.01 9.17 -20.14
CA THR A 60 6.39 10.35 -19.33
C THR A 60 5.34 10.80 -18.31
N ARG A 61 4.26 10.04 -18.10
CA ARG A 61 3.08 10.47 -17.32
C ARG A 61 2.47 11.78 -17.79
N LEU A 62 2.49 11.98 -19.09
CA LEU A 62 2.01 13.21 -19.72
C LEU A 62 2.82 14.46 -19.33
N ASP A 63 4.02 14.29 -18.75
CA ASP A 63 4.92 15.38 -18.40
C ASP A 63 5.91 15.65 -19.54
N GLY A 64 5.97 16.91 -19.98
CA GLY A 64 6.89 17.37 -21.02
C GLY A 64 8.28 17.74 -20.52
N HIS A 65 8.50 17.70 -19.20
CA HIS A 65 9.77 18.03 -18.53
C HIS A 65 10.41 19.35 -18.98
N GLY A 66 9.57 20.36 -19.26
CA GLY A 66 10.01 21.68 -19.75
C GLY A 66 10.86 21.62 -21.02
N GLY A 67 10.78 20.54 -21.79
CA GLY A 67 11.58 20.26 -22.99
C GLY A 67 13.04 19.93 -22.75
N GLN A 68 13.43 19.60 -21.52
CA GLN A 68 14.75 19.03 -21.24
C GLN A 68 14.81 17.55 -21.64
N PRO A 69 15.98 17.05 -22.07
CA PRO A 69 16.14 15.65 -22.45
C PRO A 69 16.13 14.72 -21.24
N SER A 70 15.57 13.51 -21.41
CA SER A 70 15.85 12.36 -20.53
C SER A 70 17.28 11.83 -20.74
N GLN A 71 17.73 10.87 -19.91
CA GLN A 71 19.00 10.16 -20.15
C GLN A 71 19.11 9.52 -21.56
N ASP A 72 18.00 9.00 -22.09
CA ASP A 72 17.94 8.45 -23.46
C ASP A 72 17.93 9.52 -24.58
N ASN A 73 18.05 10.80 -24.23
CA ASN A 73 17.86 11.95 -25.11
C ASN A 73 16.45 11.98 -25.74
N GLY A 74 15.42 11.63 -24.96
CA GLY A 74 14.01 11.73 -25.30
C GLY A 74 13.39 13.02 -24.75
N PHE A 75 12.39 13.55 -25.46
CA PHE A 75 11.82 14.88 -25.19
C PHE A 75 10.29 14.92 -25.21
N GLY A 76 9.72 15.74 -24.33
CA GLY A 76 8.30 16.08 -24.30
C GLY A 76 7.39 14.93 -23.85
N VAL A 77 6.09 15.19 -23.86
CA VAL A 77 4.98 14.35 -23.34
C VAL A 77 4.96 12.93 -23.95
N MET A 78 5.51 12.77 -25.14
CA MET A 78 5.52 11.50 -25.87
C MET A 78 6.91 10.87 -25.99
N HIS A 79 7.91 11.43 -25.30
CA HIS A 79 9.29 10.94 -25.30
C HIS A 79 9.86 10.72 -26.72
N LEU A 80 9.84 11.78 -27.55
CA LEU A 80 10.46 11.71 -28.87
C LEU A 80 11.99 11.69 -28.74
N VAL A 81 12.62 10.62 -29.22
CA VAL A 81 14.03 10.28 -28.97
C VAL A 81 14.94 10.70 -30.12
N ASP A 82 16.13 11.18 -29.75
CA ASP A 82 17.25 11.43 -30.66
C ASP A 82 18.53 10.76 -30.15
N ASN A 83 18.72 9.47 -30.44
CA ASN A 83 19.89 8.73 -30.00
C ASN A 83 20.39 7.74 -31.07
N PRO A 84 21.56 7.08 -30.89
CA PRO A 84 22.14 6.21 -31.91
C PRO A 84 21.27 5.01 -32.33
N THR A 85 20.25 4.67 -31.55
CA THR A 85 19.39 3.50 -31.75
C THR A 85 17.94 3.85 -32.13
N SER A 86 17.49 5.08 -31.88
CA SER A 86 16.15 5.56 -32.21
C SER A 86 16.19 7.07 -32.53
N ALA A 87 15.47 7.47 -33.59
CA ALA A 87 15.48 8.85 -34.11
C ALA A 87 14.05 9.40 -34.32
N THR A 88 13.11 9.04 -33.43
CA THR A 88 11.70 9.45 -33.53
C THR A 88 11.50 10.97 -33.49
N LEU A 89 12.40 11.72 -32.83
CA LEU A 89 12.36 13.20 -32.84
C LEU A 89 12.61 13.79 -34.24
N ALA A 90 13.62 13.28 -34.96
CA ALA A 90 13.93 13.73 -36.32
C ALA A 90 12.82 13.32 -37.29
N GLN A 91 12.32 12.08 -37.15
CA GLN A 91 11.20 11.59 -37.95
C GLN A 91 9.94 12.43 -37.74
N ALA A 92 9.62 12.80 -36.50
CA ALA A 92 8.50 13.69 -36.20
C ALA A 92 8.64 15.07 -36.86
N ALA A 93 9.86 15.63 -36.91
CA ALA A 93 10.12 16.90 -37.59
C ALA A 93 9.87 16.79 -39.10
N ASP A 94 10.35 15.72 -39.72
CA ASP A 94 10.19 15.48 -41.16
C ASP A 94 8.72 15.25 -41.55
N LEU A 95 7.97 14.49 -40.74
CA LEU A 95 6.57 14.15 -41.00
C LEU A 95 5.61 15.34 -40.75
N THR A 96 5.89 16.18 -39.76
CA THR A 96 4.97 17.27 -39.37
C THR A 96 5.36 18.65 -39.90
N GLY A 97 6.61 18.81 -40.36
CA GLY A 97 7.21 20.10 -40.71
C GLY A 97 7.52 21.00 -39.51
N ALA A 98 7.38 20.50 -38.28
CA ALA A 98 7.67 21.26 -37.06
C ALA A 98 9.18 21.40 -36.83
N SER A 99 9.60 22.47 -36.15
CA SER A 99 10.99 22.60 -35.72
C SER A 99 11.31 21.63 -34.58
N LEU A 100 12.56 21.17 -34.49
CA LEU A 100 13.04 20.35 -33.38
C LEU A 100 12.81 21.04 -32.03
N ASP A 101 13.00 22.36 -31.94
CA ASP A 101 12.77 23.11 -30.70
C ASP A 101 11.30 23.06 -30.25
N ALA A 102 10.36 23.16 -31.19
CA ALA A 102 8.94 23.06 -30.88
C ALA A 102 8.55 21.63 -30.47
N LEU A 103 9.10 20.61 -31.13
CA LEU A 103 8.90 19.21 -30.76
C LEU A 103 9.49 18.88 -29.39
N ARG A 104 10.57 19.54 -28.99
CA ARG A 104 11.17 19.34 -27.66
C ARG A 104 10.34 19.96 -26.55
N SER A 105 9.87 21.20 -26.75
CA SER A 105 9.41 22.05 -25.64
C SER A 105 7.91 22.39 -25.63
N HIS A 106 7.18 22.13 -26.72
CA HIS A 106 5.76 22.46 -26.82
C HIS A 106 4.89 21.19 -26.89
N SER A 107 4.19 20.88 -25.80
CA SER A 107 3.42 19.63 -25.64
C SER A 107 2.46 19.32 -26.78
N PRO A 108 1.61 20.26 -27.28
CA PRO A 108 0.75 19.99 -28.44
C PRO A 108 1.53 19.61 -29.70
N THR A 109 2.66 20.27 -29.99
CA THR A 109 3.51 19.93 -31.14
C THR A 109 4.19 18.58 -30.93
N ASN A 110 4.64 18.26 -29.71
CA ASN A 110 5.22 16.96 -29.38
C ASN A 110 4.22 15.81 -29.56
N ILE A 111 2.99 15.98 -29.07
CA ILE A 111 1.88 15.02 -29.25
C ILE A 111 1.58 14.82 -30.74
N ARG A 112 1.45 15.92 -31.49
CA ARG A 112 1.25 15.89 -32.94
C ARG A 112 2.39 15.16 -33.66
N GLY A 113 3.64 15.41 -33.25
CA GLY A 113 4.84 14.74 -33.77
C GLY A 113 4.84 13.23 -33.55
N ALA A 114 4.52 12.79 -32.33
CA ALA A 114 4.43 11.37 -32.00
C ALA A 114 3.29 10.66 -32.73
N ALA A 115 2.12 11.31 -32.86
CA ALA A 115 1.01 10.77 -33.63
C ALA A 115 1.40 10.54 -35.10
N ALA A 116 2.14 11.47 -35.71
CA ALA A 116 2.67 11.30 -37.06
C ALA A 116 3.65 10.12 -37.18
N VAL A 117 4.54 9.95 -36.20
CA VAL A 117 5.48 8.81 -36.17
C VAL A 117 4.73 7.48 -36.02
N LEU A 118 3.76 7.40 -35.11
CA LEU A 118 2.94 6.20 -34.91
C LEU A 118 2.13 5.86 -36.17
N ASP A 119 1.58 6.86 -36.86
CA ASP A 119 0.87 6.68 -38.13
C ASP A 119 1.79 6.11 -39.23
N ALA A 120 3.00 6.66 -39.37
CA ALA A 120 3.99 6.15 -40.31
C ALA A 120 4.41 4.71 -39.97
N LEU A 121 4.61 4.39 -38.69
CA LEU A 121 4.93 3.02 -38.24
C LEU A 121 3.76 2.05 -38.47
N ALA A 122 2.51 2.53 -38.39
CA ALA A 122 1.33 1.74 -38.68
C ALA A 122 1.18 1.46 -40.19
N ASP A 123 1.55 2.40 -41.05
CA ASP A 123 1.65 2.18 -42.50
C ASP A 123 2.72 1.12 -42.82
N ASP A 124 3.91 1.24 -42.21
CA ASP A 124 5.01 0.28 -42.38
C ASP A 124 4.64 -1.12 -41.87
N ALA A 125 3.85 -1.21 -40.79
CA ALA A 125 3.31 -2.46 -40.26
C ALA A 125 2.11 -3.00 -41.05
N GLY A 126 1.58 -2.24 -42.03
CA GLY A 126 0.49 -2.64 -42.91
C GLY A 126 -0.88 -2.69 -42.23
N LEU A 127 -1.12 -1.83 -41.23
CA LEU A 127 -2.41 -1.75 -40.54
C LEU A 127 -3.50 -1.23 -41.47
N THR A 128 -4.54 -2.03 -41.68
CA THR A 128 -5.68 -1.68 -42.55
C THR A 128 -6.90 -1.18 -41.78
N ASP A 129 -7.00 -1.49 -40.49
CA ASP A 129 -8.09 -1.02 -39.61
C ASP A 129 -7.51 -0.20 -38.46
N ARG A 130 -7.31 1.11 -38.72
CA ARG A 130 -6.72 2.05 -37.77
C ARG A 130 -7.58 2.27 -36.51
N ALA A 131 -8.87 1.92 -36.55
CA ALA A 131 -9.74 2.01 -35.37
C ALA A 131 -9.56 0.83 -34.40
N SER A 132 -8.97 -0.28 -34.83
CA SER A 132 -8.79 -1.48 -34.01
C SER A 132 -7.56 -1.37 -33.11
N LEU A 133 -7.76 -1.01 -31.83
CA LEU A 133 -6.69 -0.85 -30.84
C LEU A 133 -5.73 -2.06 -30.78
N ASP A 134 -6.21 -3.31 -30.89
CA ASP A 134 -5.35 -4.51 -30.82
C ASP A 134 -4.28 -4.55 -31.95
N GLN A 135 -4.60 -4.02 -33.14
CA GLN A 135 -3.65 -4.01 -34.26
C GLN A 135 -2.46 -3.06 -34.04
N TRP A 136 -2.58 -2.10 -33.12
CA TRP A 136 -1.54 -1.11 -32.84
C TRP A 136 -0.40 -1.65 -31.97
N TYR A 137 -0.51 -2.86 -31.41
CA TYR A 137 0.51 -3.44 -30.54
C TYR A 137 1.93 -3.46 -31.17
N PRO A 138 2.14 -4.02 -32.38
CA PRO A 138 3.47 -4.01 -33.03
C PRO A 138 3.97 -2.59 -33.37
N VAL A 139 3.06 -1.63 -33.55
CA VAL A 139 3.39 -0.23 -33.83
C VAL A 139 3.97 0.44 -32.59
N VAL A 140 3.30 0.31 -31.44
CA VAL A 140 3.80 0.84 -30.16
C VAL A 140 5.12 0.16 -29.76
N ALA A 141 5.25 -1.14 -30.02
CA ALA A 141 6.49 -1.87 -29.74
C ALA A 141 7.68 -1.36 -30.56
N SER A 142 7.42 -0.86 -31.77
CA SER A 142 8.42 -0.26 -32.65
C SER A 142 8.71 1.20 -32.32
N TYR A 143 7.71 1.92 -31.80
CA TYR A 143 7.85 3.30 -31.35
C TYR A 143 8.78 3.41 -30.12
N GLY A 144 8.57 2.51 -29.14
CA GLY A 144 9.39 2.42 -27.93
C GLY A 144 10.08 1.07 -27.83
N SER A 145 9.45 0.15 -27.10
CA SER A 145 9.92 -1.22 -26.92
C SER A 145 8.75 -2.19 -26.74
N THR A 146 9.00 -3.50 -26.86
CA THR A 146 7.99 -4.52 -26.55
C THR A 146 7.44 -4.37 -25.11
N LEU A 147 8.28 -3.96 -24.16
CA LEU A 147 7.88 -3.73 -22.78
C LEU A 147 6.96 -2.50 -22.67
N SER A 148 7.32 -1.39 -23.34
CA SER A 148 6.45 -0.20 -23.39
C SER A 148 5.09 -0.50 -24.04
N ALA A 149 5.07 -1.33 -25.08
CA ALA A 149 3.83 -1.77 -25.71
C ALA A 149 2.96 -2.62 -24.77
N ASN A 150 3.56 -3.53 -24.02
CA ASN A 150 2.83 -4.32 -23.02
C ASN A 150 2.17 -3.43 -21.96
N ASP A 151 2.92 -2.49 -21.38
CA ASP A 151 2.41 -1.59 -20.34
C ASP A 151 1.34 -0.63 -20.89
N THR A 152 1.53 -0.11 -22.11
CA THR A 152 0.55 0.72 -22.82
C THR A 152 -0.76 -0.04 -23.03
N PHE A 153 -0.69 -1.31 -23.42
CA PHE A 153 -1.88 -2.14 -23.65
C PHE A 153 -2.54 -2.59 -22.34
N ALA A 154 -1.79 -2.70 -21.25
CA ALA A 154 -2.36 -2.87 -19.91
C ALA A 154 -3.17 -1.64 -19.51
N LEU A 155 -2.61 -0.42 -19.66
CA LEU A 155 -3.31 0.84 -19.42
C LEU A 155 -4.60 0.94 -20.25
N LEU A 156 -4.54 0.61 -21.55
CA LEU A 156 -5.73 0.59 -22.41
C LEU A 156 -6.80 -0.38 -21.91
N ARG A 157 -6.42 -1.58 -21.49
CA ARG A 157 -7.34 -2.62 -21.00
C ARG A 157 -8.00 -2.22 -19.68
N GLU A 158 -7.27 -1.55 -18.79
CA GLU A 158 -7.71 -1.17 -17.45
C GLU A 158 -8.44 0.18 -17.42
N GLY A 159 -8.18 1.02 -18.41
CA GLY A 159 -8.65 2.41 -18.43
C GLY A 159 -7.71 3.31 -17.63
N LEU A 160 -7.76 4.60 -17.93
CA LEU A 160 -6.91 5.60 -17.29
C LEU A 160 -7.76 6.79 -16.85
N ALA A 161 -7.50 7.28 -15.64
CA ALA A 161 -7.94 8.58 -15.17
C ALA A 161 -6.79 9.18 -14.37
N THR A 162 -6.09 10.15 -14.96
CA THR A 162 -4.87 10.74 -14.39
C THR A 162 -4.94 12.26 -14.43
N ARG A 163 -4.20 12.91 -13.54
CA ARG A 163 -4.07 14.37 -13.54
C ARG A 163 -2.75 14.74 -14.22
N ALA A 164 -2.83 15.45 -15.33
CA ALA A 164 -1.67 16.00 -16.01
C ALA A 164 -0.99 17.10 -15.15
N PRO A 165 0.29 17.43 -15.40
CA PRO A 165 1.02 18.40 -14.58
C PRO A 165 0.40 19.81 -14.52
N ASP A 166 -0.38 20.20 -15.52
CA ASP A 166 -1.15 21.45 -15.55
C ASP A 166 -2.45 21.40 -14.74
N GLY A 167 -2.78 20.24 -14.17
CA GLY A 167 -3.96 19.99 -13.37
C GLY A 167 -5.16 19.46 -14.17
N GLU A 168 -5.07 19.32 -15.49
CA GLU A 168 -6.13 18.74 -16.32
C GLU A 168 -6.34 17.26 -15.97
N ILE A 169 -7.60 16.79 -15.95
CA ILE A 169 -7.91 15.36 -15.80
C ILE A 169 -8.03 14.76 -17.19
N ILE A 170 -7.13 13.83 -17.50
CA ILE A 170 -7.04 13.15 -18.79
C ILE A 170 -7.28 11.66 -18.58
N GLY A 171 -8.05 11.05 -19.48
CA GLY A 171 -8.40 9.65 -19.32
C GLY A 171 -9.23 9.06 -20.44
N PHE A 172 -9.51 7.78 -20.27
CA PHE A 172 -10.35 6.95 -21.11
C PHE A 172 -10.87 5.72 -20.35
N PRO A 173 -12.06 5.20 -20.68
CA PRO A 173 -12.60 3.99 -20.06
C PRO A 173 -11.81 2.74 -20.47
N ALA A 174 -11.95 1.68 -19.68
CA ALA A 174 -11.32 0.38 -19.89
C ALA A 174 -11.73 -0.29 -21.22
N HIS A 175 -10.76 -0.64 -22.06
CA HIS A 175 -10.94 -1.44 -23.28
C HIS A 175 -10.78 -2.94 -23.00
N ARG A 176 -11.69 -3.50 -22.19
CA ARG A 176 -11.60 -4.89 -21.67
C ARG A 176 -11.62 -6.01 -22.72
N SER A 177 -11.93 -5.69 -23.98
CA SER A 177 -11.88 -6.62 -25.10
C SER A 177 -10.48 -6.84 -25.65
N LEU A 178 -9.51 -5.99 -25.30
CA LEU A 178 -8.11 -6.18 -25.69
C LEU A 178 -7.56 -7.45 -25.06
N PRO A 179 -6.79 -8.25 -25.83
CA PRO A 179 -6.19 -9.46 -25.27
C PRO A 179 -5.24 -9.07 -24.14
N ALA A 180 -5.26 -9.86 -23.07
CA ALA A 180 -4.24 -9.78 -22.05
C ALA A 180 -2.88 -10.06 -22.70
N ARG A 181 -2.04 -9.02 -22.73
CA ARG A 181 -0.64 -9.16 -23.09
C ARG A 181 0.11 -9.44 -21.80
N ALA A 182 1.09 -10.32 -21.88
CA ALA A 182 1.95 -10.58 -20.75
C ALA A 182 2.65 -9.26 -20.43
N THR A 183 2.26 -8.64 -19.33
CA THR A 183 2.77 -7.33 -18.96
C THR A 183 4.23 -7.46 -18.54
N SER A 184 4.83 -6.33 -18.24
CA SER A 184 6.01 -6.33 -17.42
C SER A 184 5.85 -7.34 -16.24
N ASP A 185 4.75 -7.34 -15.49
CA ASP A 185 4.55 -8.25 -14.35
C ASP A 185 4.43 -9.75 -14.68
N ASP A 186 4.02 -10.12 -15.90
CA ASP A 186 3.75 -11.52 -16.29
C ASP A 186 4.97 -12.29 -16.85
N LEU A 187 6.05 -11.59 -17.26
CA LEU A 187 7.09 -12.17 -18.13
C LEU A 187 8.44 -12.47 -17.47
N HIS A 188 8.62 -12.20 -16.19
CA HIS A 188 9.95 -12.27 -15.59
C HIS A 188 10.08 -13.29 -14.47
N ALA A 189 11.20 -14.00 -14.49
CA ALA A 189 11.62 -14.78 -13.35
C ALA A 189 11.73 -13.86 -12.13
N GLN A 190 11.37 -14.38 -10.97
CA GLN A 190 11.57 -13.72 -9.69
C GLN A 190 13.04 -13.28 -9.54
N GLY A 191 13.24 -12.12 -8.93
CA GLY A 191 14.55 -11.57 -8.60
C GLY A 191 15.40 -12.61 -7.87
N PRO A 192 16.66 -12.82 -8.28
CA PRO A 192 17.51 -13.84 -7.68
C PRO A 192 17.91 -13.55 -6.23
N ASP A 193 17.88 -12.28 -5.81
CA ASP A 193 18.24 -11.90 -4.44
C ASP A 193 17.03 -11.37 -3.68
N TYR A 194 16.37 -10.30 -4.16
CA TYR A 194 15.18 -9.75 -3.51
C TYR A 194 13.89 -10.40 -4.06
N PRO A 195 13.13 -11.16 -3.24
CA PRO A 195 11.98 -11.95 -3.70
C PRO A 195 10.86 -11.15 -4.36
N ASP A 196 10.64 -9.89 -3.93
CA ASP A 196 9.56 -9.04 -4.45
C ASP A 196 10.02 -8.19 -5.64
N SER A 197 11.19 -8.51 -6.23
CA SER A 197 11.64 -7.89 -7.48
C SER A 197 11.47 -8.81 -8.68
N ARG A 198 11.44 -8.19 -9.85
CA ARG A 198 11.51 -8.85 -11.15
C ARG A 198 12.96 -8.96 -11.61
N TRP A 199 13.33 -10.06 -12.26
CA TRP A 199 14.66 -10.20 -12.84
C TRP A 199 14.71 -9.76 -14.31
N ILE A 200 15.39 -8.63 -14.59
CA ILE A 200 15.70 -8.17 -15.93
C ILE A 200 17.19 -7.82 -15.98
N PRO A 201 18.07 -8.73 -16.44
CA PRO A 201 19.51 -8.52 -16.31
C PRO A 201 19.99 -7.32 -17.13
N ALA A 202 20.88 -6.52 -16.53
CA ALA A 202 21.72 -5.58 -17.27
C ALA A 202 22.65 -6.34 -18.23
N HIS A 203 23.16 -5.66 -19.26
CA HIS A 203 24.11 -6.28 -20.17
C HIS A 203 25.41 -6.63 -19.43
N GLY A 204 25.99 -7.80 -19.70
CA GLY A 204 27.21 -8.29 -19.03
C GLY A 204 28.48 -7.44 -19.24
N ALA A 205 28.41 -6.39 -20.05
CA ALA A 205 29.48 -5.40 -20.23
C ALA A 205 29.40 -4.25 -19.21
N ASN A 206 28.25 -4.09 -18.55
CA ASN A 206 27.93 -2.94 -17.69
C ASN A 206 28.10 -3.23 -16.20
N TYR A 207 28.58 -4.41 -15.83
CA TYR A 207 28.92 -4.79 -14.46
C TYR A 207 30.10 -5.77 -14.44
N GLY A 208 30.73 -5.93 -13.27
CA GLY A 208 31.78 -6.92 -13.04
C GLY A 208 31.25 -8.12 -12.26
N ALA A 209 31.62 -9.34 -12.67
CA ALA A 209 31.27 -10.53 -11.91
C ALA A 209 32.01 -10.57 -10.56
N GLY A 210 31.29 -10.87 -9.49
CA GLY A 210 31.80 -10.84 -8.12
C GLY A 210 32.02 -9.43 -7.58
N ARG A 211 32.50 -9.36 -6.33
CA ARG A 211 32.85 -8.11 -5.63
C ARG A 211 34.20 -8.22 -4.95
N SER A 212 34.93 -7.12 -4.91
CA SER A 212 36.24 -7.03 -4.25
C SER A 212 36.17 -6.48 -2.82
N ALA A 213 34.99 -6.11 -2.34
CA ALA A 213 34.75 -5.62 -0.98
C ALA A 213 33.41 -6.13 -0.43
N ALA A 214 33.29 -6.14 0.90
CA ALA A 214 32.03 -6.44 1.57
C ALA A 214 31.03 -5.29 1.38
N ILE A 215 29.76 -5.64 1.21
CA ILE A 215 28.66 -4.68 1.08
C ILE A 215 28.48 -4.01 2.42
N ASN A 216 28.51 -2.66 2.44
CA ASN A 216 28.36 -1.90 3.67
C ASN A 216 27.51 -0.63 3.54
N GLN A 217 27.07 -0.28 2.34
CA GLN A 217 26.13 0.82 2.12
C GLN A 217 25.17 0.55 0.96
N ILE A 218 24.03 1.23 0.99
CA ILE A 218 23.04 1.31 -0.09
C ILE A 218 23.04 2.75 -0.59
N VAL A 219 23.09 2.93 -1.91
CA VAL A 219 23.09 4.23 -2.58
C VAL A 219 21.76 4.41 -3.28
N ILE A 220 21.06 5.49 -2.92
CA ILE A 220 19.80 5.91 -3.51
C ILE A 220 20.09 6.87 -4.66
N HIS A 221 19.56 6.54 -5.83
CA HIS A 221 19.69 7.31 -7.06
C HIS A 221 18.34 7.77 -7.58
N VAL A 222 18.33 8.83 -8.38
CA VAL A 222 17.18 9.21 -9.22
C VAL A 222 17.63 9.23 -10.67
N THR A 223 16.87 8.54 -11.53
CA THR A 223 17.31 8.18 -12.88
C THR A 223 17.31 9.33 -13.87
N GLN A 224 16.71 10.49 -13.61
CA GLN A 224 16.54 11.55 -14.63
C GLN A 224 15.87 11.03 -15.92
N GLY A 225 14.88 10.15 -15.76
CA GLY A 225 14.22 9.47 -16.87
C GLY A 225 13.16 8.45 -16.42
N SER A 226 12.56 7.77 -17.40
CA SER A 226 11.51 6.78 -17.16
C SER A 226 12.07 5.44 -16.68
N TYR A 227 11.20 4.62 -16.10
CA TYR A 227 11.52 3.27 -15.63
C TYR A 227 11.99 2.37 -16.78
N ALA A 228 11.22 2.32 -17.87
CA ALA A 228 11.54 1.52 -19.03
C ALA A 228 12.82 2.00 -19.74
N GLY A 229 13.02 3.32 -19.83
CA GLY A 229 14.26 3.91 -20.38
C GLY A 229 15.49 3.52 -19.57
N THR A 230 15.41 3.58 -18.25
CA THR A 230 16.50 3.16 -17.35
C THR A 230 16.90 1.70 -17.57
N ILE A 231 15.90 0.80 -17.63
CA ILE A 231 16.12 -0.63 -17.88
C ILE A 231 16.78 -0.85 -19.26
N SER A 232 16.26 -0.20 -20.30
CA SER A 232 16.80 -0.26 -21.66
C SER A 232 18.26 0.21 -21.70
N TRP A 233 18.57 1.32 -21.01
CA TRP A 233 19.91 1.88 -20.93
C TRP A 233 20.93 0.94 -20.27
N PHE A 234 20.54 0.23 -19.21
CA PHE A 234 21.39 -0.77 -18.56
C PHE A 234 21.56 -2.05 -19.40
N GLN A 235 20.66 -2.31 -20.35
CA GLN A 235 20.80 -3.38 -21.35
C GLN A 235 21.63 -2.98 -22.58
N ASN A 236 21.91 -1.69 -22.76
CA ASN A 236 22.78 -1.23 -23.84
C ASN A 236 24.25 -1.59 -23.54
N PRO A 237 24.92 -2.44 -24.34
CA PRO A 237 26.30 -2.86 -24.10
C PRO A 237 27.33 -1.73 -24.12
N SER A 238 26.95 -0.55 -24.63
CA SER A 238 27.82 0.63 -24.73
C SER A 238 27.59 1.67 -23.63
N SER A 239 26.61 1.48 -22.74
CA SER A 239 26.31 2.47 -21.70
C SER A 239 27.41 2.55 -20.64
N GLY A 240 28.05 1.41 -20.33
CA GLY A 240 29.13 1.33 -19.33
C GLY A 240 28.67 1.61 -17.89
N VAL A 241 27.36 1.58 -17.64
CA VAL A 241 26.73 1.89 -16.35
C VAL A 241 25.58 0.91 -16.06
N SER A 242 25.32 0.64 -14.78
CA SER A 242 24.21 -0.20 -14.31
C SER A 242 23.97 0.00 -12.81
N ALA A 243 22.76 -0.27 -12.32
CA ALA A 243 22.47 -0.43 -10.90
C ALA A 243 21.98 -1.85 -10.54
N HIS A 244 21.82 -2.13 -9.24
CA HIS A 244 21.32 -3.43 -8.79
C HIS A 244 19.81 -3.51 -8.91
N TYR A 245 19.10 -2.42 -8.57
CA TYR A 245 17.65 -2.34 -8.59
C TYR A 245 17.16 -1.05 -9.25
N VAL A 246 16.00 -1.10 -9.89
CA VAL A 246 15.25 0.06 -10.41
C VAL A 246 13.84 0.03 -9.83
N VAL A 247 13.32 1.17 -9.37
CA VAL A 247 12.01 1.33 -8.73
C VAL A 247 11.13 2.25 -9.58
N LYS A 248 9.96 1.75 -9.99
CA LYS A 248 8.98 2.48 -10.78
C LYS A 248 8.23 3.47 -9.89
N SER A 249 8.06 4.68 -10.38
CA SER A 249 7.44 5.74 -9.60
C SER A 249 5.92 5.53 -9.48
N SER A 250 5.25 4.84 -10.40
CA SER A 250 3.77 4.90 -10.49
C SER A 250 3.10 3.97 -9.50
N ASN A 251 3.74 2.84 -9.25
CA ASN A 251 3.20 1.71 -8.50
C ASN A 251 4.26 1.07 -7.58
N GLY A 252 5.50 1.57 -7.56
CA GLY A 252 6.56 1.05 -6.70
C GLY A 252 7.26 -0.20 -7.21
N GLU A 253 6.94 -0.69 -8.41
CA GLU A 253 7.50 -1.93 -8.96
C GLU A 253 9.04 -1.96 -8.94
N VAL A 254 9.61 -3.04 -8.40
CA VAL A 254 11.05 -3.21 -8.26
C VAL A 254 11.57 -4.20 -9.31
N THR A 255 12.55 -3.78 -10.11
CA THR A 255 13.30 -4.66 -11.03
C THR A 255 14.74 -4.79 -10.56
N GLN A 256 15.19 -6.02 -10.30
CA GLN A 256 16.58 -6.36 -10.08
C GLN A 256 17.30 -6.59 -11.42
N MET A 257 18.42 -5.91 -11.63
CA MET A 257 19.19 -5.94 -12.88
C MET A 257 20.60 -6.50 -12.73
N VAL A 258 21.20 -6.39 -11.56
CA VAL A 258 22.50 -6.98 -11.23
C VAL A 258 22.36 -7.72 -9.90
N ARG A 259 22.96 -8.91 -9.79
CA ARG A 259 22.94 -9.70 -8.54
C ARG A 259 23.68 -8.95 -7.45
N ASP A 260 23.23 -9.08 -6.20
CA ASP A 260 23.87 -8.42 -5.05
C ASP A 260 25.36 -8.80 -4.93
N GLY A 261 25.69 -10.03 -5.34
CA GLY A 261 27.04 -10.58 -5.33
C GLY A 261 27.96 -10.11 -6.46
N ASP A 262 27.45 -9.36 -7.43
CA ASP A 262 28.20 -8.77 -8.55
C ASP A 262 28.42 -7.27 -8.33
N THR A 263 29.32 -6.65 -9.09
CA THR A 263 29.66 -5.22 -8.96
C THR A 263 29.00 -4.41 -10.07
N ALA A 264 27.83 -3.82 -9.80
CA ALA A 264 27.18 -2.89 -10.72
C ALA A 264 27.97 -1.57 -10.85
N TYR A 265 27.95 -0.94 -12.04
CA TYR A 265 28.66 0.31 -12.30
C TYR A 265 27.79 1.56 -12.10
N HIS A 266 27.51 1.93 -10.83
CA HIS A 266 26.58 3.03 -10.50
C HIS A 266 27.18 4.19 -9.69
N ALA A 267 28.27 3.98 -8.93
CA ALA A 267 28.81 4.94 -7.96
C ALA A 267 30.36 4.97 -7.93
N ARG A 268 30.99 4.80 -9.11
CA ARG A 268 32.44 4.91 -9.32
C ARG A 268 33.26 4.06 -8.33
N SER A 269 34.06 4.69 -7.47
CA SER A 269 34.95 4.01 -6.52
C SER A 269 34.19 3.25 -5.41
N ALA A 270 32.91 3.54 -5.21
CA ALA A 270 32.07 2.88 -4.22
C ALA A 270 31.46 1.56 -4.72
N ASN A 271 31.43 1.33 -6.04
CA ASN A 271 30.82 0.13 -6.65
C ASN A 271 31.12 -1.18 -5.91
N PRO A 272 32.39 -1.49 -5.53
CA PRO A 272 32.68 -2.78 -4.92
C PRO A 272 31.99 -3.02 -3.57
N ARG A 273 31.61 -1.97 -2.84
CA ARG A 273 31.08 -2.03 -1.47
C ARG A 273 29.63 -1.53 -1.32
N THR A 274 28.98 -1.09 -2.39
CA THR A 274 27.62 -0.53 -2.32
C THR A 274 26.61 -1.21 -3.22
N LEU A 275 25.37 -1.30 -2.77
CA LEU A 275 24.22 -1.64 -3.62
C LEU A 275 23.60 -0.34 -4.14
N GLY A 276 23.09 -0.34 -5.36
CA GLY A 276 22.53 0.86 -6.03
C GLY A 276 21.07 0.64 -6.38
N ILE A 277 20.22 1.59 -5.98
CA ILE A 277 18.78 1.59 -6.25
C ILE A 277 18.43 2.86 -7.01
N GLU A 278 17.96 2.68 -8.25
CA GLU A 278 17.57 3.74 -9.18
C GLU A 278 16.08 4.02 -9.09
N HIS A 279 15.68 5.26 -8.91
CA HIS A 279 14.28 5.65 -8.80
C HIS A 279 13.84 6.45 -10.03
N GLU A 280 12.80 5.97 -10.71
CA GLU A 280 12.22 6.67 -11.85
C GLU A 280 11.85 8.12 -11.52
N GLY A 281 12.30 9.07 -12.33
CA GLY A 281 11.85 10.47 -12.25
C GLY A 281 12.97 11.49 -12.37
N PHE A 282 12.66 12.73 -11.99
CA PHE A 282 13.54 13.90 -12.14
C PHE A 282 13.74 14.62 -10.80
N VAL A 283 14.99 14.96 -10.49
CA VAL A 283 15.38 15.48 -9.15
C VAL A 283 14.77 16.83 -8.79
N ASP A 284 14.31 17.59 -9.80
CA ASP A 284 13.71 18.91 -9.69
C ASP A 284 12.17 18.89 -9.68
N ASN A 285 11.56 17.71 -9.85
CA ASN A 285 10.11 17.56 -9.84
C ASN A 285 9.65 16.58 -8.73
N PRO A 286 9.16 17.08 -7.58
CA PRO A 286 8.76 16.25 -6.45
C PRO A 286 7.57 15.33 -6.74
N ALA A 287 6.79 15.56 -7.80
CA ALA A 287 5.66 14.70 -8.17
C ALA A 287 6.08 13.27 -8.55
N TRP A 288 7.35 13.08 -8.91
CA TRP A 288 7.91 11.76 -9.22
C TRP A 288 8.21 10.93 -7.96
N PHE A 289 8.38 11.56 -6.79
CA PHE A 289 8.64 10.86 -5.54
C PHE A 289 7.33 10.47 -4.85
N THR A 290 6.64 9.52 -5.48
CA THR A 290 5.36 9.02 -4.99
C THR A 290 5.54 8.17 -3.74
N GLU A 291 4.44 8.00 -3.00
CA GLU A 291 4.42 7.15 -1.82
C GLU A 291 4.71 5.69 -2.15
N SER A 292 4.15 5.16 -3.25
CA SER A 292 4.38 3.79 -3.70
C SER A 292 5.85 3.51 -3.99
N MET A 293 6.56 4.49 -4.57
CA MET A 293 8.01 4.41 -4.76
C MET A 293 8.76 4.39 -3.43
N TYR A 294 8.46 5.36 -2.55
CA TYR A 294 9.14 5.46 -1.26
C TYR A 294 8.97 4.17 -0.44
N ARG A 295 7.76 3.60 -0.41
CA ARG A 295 7.45 2.38 0.33
C ARG A 295 8.16 1.15 -0.22
N SER A 296 8.07 0.92 -1.53
CA SER A 296 8.71 -0.24 -2.17
C SER A 296 10.23 -0.17 -2.09
N SER A 297 10.78 1.02 -2.30
CA SER A 297 12.21 1.28 -2.11
C SER A 297 12.64 1.11 -0.65
N ALA A 298 11.83 1.54 0.31
CA ALA A 298 12.13 1.38 1.73
C ALA A 298 12.09 -0.08 2.17
N ALA A 299 11.15 -0.88 1.65
CA ALA A 299 11.07 -2.31 1.87
C ALA A 299 12.31 -3.04 1.32
N LEU A 300 12.68 -2.74 0.07
CA LEU A 300 13.92 -3.24 -0.54
C LEU A 300 15.14 -2.84 0.29
N THR A 301 15.29 -1.56 0.61
CA THR A 301 16.42 -1.04 1.39
C THR A 301 16.52 -1.68 2.76
N ARG A 302 15.39 -1.89 3.44
CA ARG A 302 15.34 -2.62 4.72
C ARG A 302 15.83 -4.06 4.55
N TRP A 303 15.32 -4.78 3.56
CA TRP A 303 15.72 -6.17 3.30
C TRP A 303 17.22 -6.30 3.00
N LEU A 304 17.75 -5.42 2.14
CA LEU A 304 19.17 -5.38 1.81
C LEU A 304 20.01 -5.03 3.04
N ALA A 305 19.51 -4.11 3.87
CA ALA A 305 20.19 -3.73 5.09
C ALA A 305 20.27 -4.88 6.10
N ASP A 306 19.17 -5.61 6.30
CA ASP A 306 19.13 -6.77 7.19
C ASP A 306 20.00 -7.91 6.67
N ARG A 307 19.93 -8.22 5.37
CA ARG A 307 20.73 -9.27 4.73
C ARG A 307 22.23 -9.02 4.82
N HIS A 308 22.66 -7.77 4.68
CA HIS A 308 24.08 -7.40 4.60
C HIS A 308 24.62 -6.76 5.87
N GLY A 309 23.81 -6.61 6.93
CA GLY A 309 24.22 -5.99 8.19
C GLY A 309 24.54 -4.49 8.05
N ILE A 310 23.83 -3.79 7.18
CA ILE A 310 24.00 -2.35 6.92
C ILE A 310 23.14 -1.56 7.94
N PRO A 311 23.67 -0.53 8.61
CA PRO A 311 22.86 0.31 9.48
C PRO A 311 21.73 1.01 8.71
N LYS A 312 20.48 0.91 9.19
CA LYS A 312 19.28 1.57 8.62
C LYS A 312 19.22 3.08 8.93
N THR A 313 20.37 3.74 8.83
CA THR A 313 20.55 5.17 9.10
C THR A 313 21.30 5.82 7.94
N ARG A 314 21.46 7.14 7.98
CA ARG A 314 22.28 7.89 7.01
C ARG A 314 23.76 7.45 6.94
N GLN A 315 24.23 6.60 7.85
CA GLN A 315 25.54 5.99 7.76
C GLN A 315 25.59 4.83 6.76
N GLY A 316 24.53 4.02 6.70
CA GLY A 316 24.43 2.86 5.81
C GLY A 316 23.65 3.13 4.53
N ILE A 317 22.77 4.13 4.53
CA ILE A 317 21.92 4.50 3.39
C ILE A 317 22.29 5.93 3.01
N VAL A 318 22.85 6.11 1.81
CA VAL A 318 23.38 7.40 1.31
C VAL A 318 22.76 7.75 -0.04
N GLY A 319 22.71 9.03 -0.36
CA GLY A 319 22.41 9.52 -1.70
C GLY A 319 23.64 9.42 -2.59
N HIS A 320 23.43 9.36 -3.90
CA HIS A 320 24.52 9.31 -4.86
C HIS A 320 25.45 10.52 -4.77
N ASN A 321 24.88 11.71 -4.57
CA ASN A 321 25.59 12.97 -4.33
C ASN A 321 26.48 12.99 -3.07
N GLU A 322 26.28 12.06 -2.13
CA GLU A 322 27.08 11.93 -0.91
C GLU A 322 28.24 10.95 -1.07
N VAL A 323 28.29 10.20 -2.18
CA VAL A 323 29.36 9.25 -2.46
C VAL A 323 30.63 10.01 -2.88
N PRO A 324 31.79 9.78 -2.22
CA PRO A 324 33.02 10.50 -2.55
C PRO A 324 33.48 10.30 -4.00
N GLY A 325 33.83 11.41 -4.66
CA GLY A 325 34.34 11.41 -6.04
C GLY A 325 33.24 11.35 -7.11
N ASN A 326 31.98 11.59 -6.73
CA ASN A 326 30.88 11.76 -7.65
C ASN A 326 30.61 13.24 -7.97
N ASP A 327 30.10 13.51 -9.17
CA ASP A 327 29.71 14.82 -9.70
C ASP A 327 28.19 14.95 -9.91
N HIS A 328 27.43 13.93 -9.50
CA HIS A 328 25.98 13.89 -9.60
C HIS A 328 25.27 14.62 -8.44
N THR A 329 24.04 15.07 -8.72
CA THR A 329 23.19 15.82 -7.78
C THR A 329 22.05 14.99 -7.19
N ASP A 330 21.83 13.77 -7.68
CA ASP A 330 20.74 12.89 -7.25
C ASP A 330 21.01 12.27 -5.85
N PRO A 331 19.97 11.94 -5.07
CA PRO A 331 18.53 11.95 -5.38
C PRO A 331 17.88 13.35 -5.35
N GLY A 332 18.67 14.41 -5.13
CA GLY A 332 18.21 15.79 -5.23
C GLY A 332 17.57 16.37 -3.97
N PRO A 333 17.23 17.66 -4.00
CA PRO A 333 16.71 18.38 -2.82
C PRO A 333 15.28 17.97 -2.42
N HIS A 334 14.56 17.31 -3.32
CA HIS A 334 13.16 16.91 -3.11
C HIS A 334 13.01 15.48 -2.58
N TRP A 335 14.10 14.71 -2.49
CA TRP A 335 14.09 13.42 -1.82
C TRP A 335 13.95 13.61 -0.30
N ASN A 336 12.82 13.15 0.25
CA ASN A 336 12.50 13.30 1.66
C ASN A 336 13.18 12.19 2.47
N TRP A 337 14.40 12.46 2.91
CA TRP A 337 15.19 11.52 3.72
C TRP A 337 14.54 11.13 5.06
N GLY A 338 13.78 12.04 5.69
CA GLY A 338 13.09 11.74 6.94
C GLY A 338 12.03 10.67 6.71
N HIS A 339 11.09 10.96 5.81
CA HIS A 339 10.04 10.03 5.39
C HIS A 339 10.59 8.68 4.92
N TYR A 340 11.62 8.71 4.07
CA TYR A 340 12.22 7.48 3.55
C TYR A 340 12.85 6.63 4.66
N LEU A 341 13.58 7.23 5.59
CA LEU A 341 14.16 6.49 6.71
C LEU A 341 13.12 6.03 7.73
N ASP A 342 12.05 6.80 7.94
CA ASP A 342 10.92 6.38 8.77
C ASP A 342 10.28 5.12 8.16
N LEU A 343 10.06 5.08 6.84
CA LEU A 343 9.55 3.89 6.15
C LEU A 343 10.54 2.71 6.21
N VAL A 344 11.85 2.94 6.07
CA VAL A 344 12.89 1.88 6.16
C VAL A 344 12.90 1.27 7.56
N ASN A 345 12.81 2.11 8.60
CA ASN A 345 12.85 1.68 10.01
C ASN A 345 11.48 1.19 10.52
N GLY A 346 10.38 1.64 9.91
CA GLY A 346 9.01 1.36 10.33
C GLY A 346 8.53 -0.05 9.99
N GLY A 347 9.01 -0.66 8.91
CA GLY A 347 8.58 -2.03 8.54
C GLY A 347 9.34 -3.15 9.24
N GLY A 348 9.70 -2.96 10.50
CA GLY A 348 10.13 -4.05 11.36
C GLY A 348 8.92 -4.80 11.92
N SER A 349 8.50 -5.88 11.25
CA SER A 349 7.45 -6.82 11.69
C SER A 349 6.04 -6.19 11.76
N SER A 350 5.13 -6.41 10.80
CA SER A 350 4.37 -7.66 10.63
C SER A 350 4.37 -8.49 11.92
N GLY A 351 3.51 -8.12 12.87
CA GLY A 351 3.45 -8.79 14.17
C GLY A 351 2.74 -8.03 15.28
N GLY A 352 1.92 -7.02 14.97
CA GLY A 352 0.80 -6.71 15.84
C GLY A 352 -0.11 -7.92 15.80
N VAL A 353 0.03 -8.82 16.77
CA VAL A 353 -0.99 -9.82 17.03
C VAL A 353 -2.18 -9.03 17.54
N PHE A 354 -3.17 -8.82 16.69
CA PHE A 354 -4.46 -8.30 17.08
C PHE A 354 -5.22 -9.45 17.73
N THR A 355 -5.72 -9.22 18.93
CA THR A 355 -6.53 -10.18 19.66
C THR A 355 -7.96 -9.65 19.63
N GLY A 356 -8.86 -10.35 18.93
CA GLY A 356 -10.27 -10.00 18.88
C GLY A 356 -10.58 -8.89 17.88
N SER A 357 -10.81 -9.27 16.63
CA SER A 357 -11.65 -8.48 15.73
C SER A 357 -12.68 -9.44 15.15
N SER A 358 -13.95 -9.19 15.39
CA SER A 358 -15.03 -9.97 14.79
C SER A 358 -14.98 -9.84 13.26
N THR A 359 -15.43 -10.88 12.56
CA THR A 359 -15.30 -10.98 11.10
C THR A 359 -16.59 -11.47 10.43
N ASP A 360 -17.76 -11.31 11.05
CA ASP A 360 -19.06 -11.59 10.46
C ASP A 360 -19.46 -10.47 9.48
N PHE A 361 -18.91 -10.51 8.26
CA PHE A 361 -19.10 -9.43 7.30
C PHE A 361 -20.50 -9.43 6.68
N ASP A 362 -21.23 -10.55 6.70
CA ASP A 362 -22.57 -10.67 6.12
C ASP A 362 -23.74 -10.63 7.12
N GLY A 363 -23.42 -10.71 8.41
CA GLY A 363 -24.33 -10.60 9.54
C GLY A 363 -25.14 -11.88 9.76
N ASP A 364 -24.58 -13.03 9.42
CA ASP A 364 -25.24 -14.33 9.55
C ASP A 364 -24.98 -15.06 10.87
N GLY A 365 -24.17 -14.45 11.74
CA GLY A 365 -23.78 -14.95 13.05
C GLY A 365 -22.64 -15.95 13.00
N ARG A 366 -21.88 -15.99 11.90
CA ARG A 366 -20.63 -16.75 11.78
C ARG A 366 -19.50 -15.81 11.41
N ASP A 367 -18.38 -15.99 12.07
CA ASP A 367 -17.17 -15.28 11.66
C ASP A 367 -16.70 -15.79 10.28
N ASP A 368 -16.26 -14.86 9.44
CA ASP A 368 -15.66 -15.11 8.14
C ASP A 368 -14.13 -15.00 8.21
N ILE A 369 -13.45 -15.01 7.07
CA ILE A 369 -12.03 -14.64 7.00
C ILE A 369 -11.79 -13.56 5.96
N VAL A 370 -10.80 -12.72 6.20
CA VAL A 370 -10.42 -11.62 5.29
C VAL A 370 -8.92 -11.61 5.06
N THR A 371 -8.50 -11.26 3.84
CA THR A 371 -7.10 -10.96 3.53
C THR A 371 -6.98 -9.60 2.87
N PHE A 372 -6.05 -8.80 3.39
CA PHE A 372 -5.59 -7.53 2.85
C PHE A 372 -4.30 -7.80 2.09
N THR A 373 -4.37 -7.68 0.77
CA THR A 373 -3.20 -7.88 -0.08
C THR A 373 -2.28 -6.66 0.01
N HIS A 374 -0.96 -6.87 0.02
CA HIS A 374 0.03 -5.78 0.03
C HIS A 374 0.76 -5.67 -1.32
N GLY A 375 0.03 -5.98 -2.40
CA GLY A 375 0.49 -5.84 -3.78
C GLY A 375 0.11 -4.49 -4.39
N PRO A 376 0.42 -4.22 -5.68
CA PRO A 376 0.19 -2.92 -6.33
C PRO A 376 -1.25 -2.39 -6.32
N LEU A 377 -2.22 -3.27 -6.01
CA LEU A 377 -3.64 -2.94 -5.95
C LEU A 377 -4.18 -2.83 -4.53
N ASP A 378 -3.43 -3.28 -3.51
CA ASP A 378 -3.82 -3.32 -2.09
C ASP A 378 -5.31 -3.72 -1.91
N ASP A 379 -5.71 -4.80 -2.57
CA ASP A 379 -7.09 -5.31 -2.63
C ASP A 379 -7.47 -6.06 -1.34
N VAL A 380 -8.77 -6.12 -1.05
CA VAL A 380 -9.34 -6.88 0.08
C VAL A 380 -10.24 -8.00 -0.44
N TYR A 381 -10.00 -9.22 0.05
CA TYR A 381 -10.80 -10.41 -0.25
C TYR A 381 -11.39 -10.98 1.02
N VAL A 382 -12.66 -11.38 0.97
CA VAL A 382 -13.38 -12.04 2.06
C VAL A 382 -13.80 -13.43 1.59
N ALA A 383 -13.66 -14.42 2.45
CA ALA A 383 -14.23 -15.74 2.26
C ALA A 383 -15.26 -16.02 3.37
N LEU A 384 -16.53 -16.16 2.97
CA LEU A 384 -17.65 -16.30 3.88
C LEU A 384 -17.70 -17.70 4.48
N SER A 385 -17.99 -17.80 5.78
CA SER A 385 -18.13 -19.08 6.45
C SER A 385 -19.47 -19.76 6.20
N SER A 386 -19.41 -21.04 5.84
CA SER A 386 -20.57 -21.93 5.76
C SER A 386 -20.84 -22.70 7.06
N GLY A 387 -20.00 -22.51 8.08
CA GLY A 387 -19.94 -23.31 9.30
C GLY A 387 -19.32 -24.70 9.16
N ALA A 388 -18.83 -25.05 7.97
CA ALA A 388 -18.07 -26.28 7.71
C ALA A 388 -16.86 -26.05 6.79
N GLY A 389 -16.55 -24.79 6.48
CA GLY A 389 -15.56 -24.36 5.50
C GLY A 389 -15.82 -22.92 5.06
N PHE A 390 -14.81 -22.26 4.49
CA PHE A 390 -14.95 -20.91 3.94
C PHE A 390 -15.20 -20.96 2.43
N THR A 391 -15.91 -19.98 1.91
CA THR A 391 -16.29 -19.90 0.49
C THR A 391 -15.93 -18.55 -0.11
N GLY A 392 -15.24 -18.57 -1.26
CA GLY A 392 -14.82 -17.36 -1.96
C GLY A 392 -13.29 -17.19 -1.96
N THR A 393 -12.71 -17.01 -3.15
CA THR A 393 -11.27 -16.71 -3.37
C THR A 393 -11.03 -15.73 -4.50
N THR A 394 -12.06 -15.47 -5.31
CA THR A 394 -11.95 -14.66 -6.52
C THR A 394 -12.84 -13.43 -6.47
N VAL A 395 -13.62 -13.27 -5.40
CA VAL A 395 -14.51 -12.12 -5.22
C VAL A 395 -13.77 -11.13 -4.36
N LYS A 396 -13.31 -10.07 -5.01
CA LYS A 396 -12.77 -8.89 -4.35
C LYS A 396 -13.90 -8.09 -3.73
N TRP A 397 -13.74 -7.72 -2.46
CA TRP A 397 -14.72 -6.95 -1.70
C TRP A 397 -14.39 -5.46 -1.65
N HIS A 398 -13.11 -5.09 -1.77
CA HIS A 398 -12.68 -3.69 -1.87
C HIS A 398 -11.39 -3.56 -2.70
N ASP A 399 -11.25 -2.44 -3.41
CA ASP A 399 -10.03 -2.07 -4.14
C ASP A 399 -9.21 -1.08 -3.32
N ARG A 400 -7.89 -1.27 -3.18
CA ARG A 400 -6.98 -0.27 -2.58
C ARG A 400 -7.36 0.19 -1.18
N PHE A 401 -7.41 -0.75 -0.23
CA PHE A 401 -7.64 -0.46 1.18
C PHE A 401 -6.55 -1.10 2.04
N ALA A 402 -6.14 -0.41 3.09
CA ALA A 402 -5.00 -0.78 3.92
C ALA A 402 -3.69 -0.90 3.10
N LEU A 403 -3.32 0.21 2.46
CA LEU A 403 -2.16 0.26 1.56
C LEU A 403 -0.89 -0.26 2.25
N SER A 404 0.02 -0.88 1.50
CA SER A 404 1.26 -1.48 2.03
C SER A 404 1.90 -0.70 3.18
N GLY A 405 1.88 -1.27 4.38
CA GLY A 405 2.44 -0.68 5.60
C GLY A 405 1.46 0.15 6.43
N GLU A 406 0.17 0.13 6.10
CA GLU A 406 -0.95 0.49 6.97
C GLU A 406 -1.33 -0.66 7.91
N THR A 407 -2.08 -0.38 8.97
CA THR A 407 -2.60 -1.41 9.88
C THR A 407 -4.10 -1.60 9.65
N PRO A 408 -4.53 -2.68 8.97
CA PRO A 408 -5.96 -3.02 8.90
C PRO A 408 -6.45 -3.68 10.19
N LEU A 409 -7.73 -3.48 10.53
CA LEU A 409 -8.52 -4.24 11.52
C LEU A 409 -9.99 -4.35 11.04
N THR A 410 -10.80 -5.13 11.76
CA THR A 410 -12.22 -5.36 11.46
C THR A 410 -13.10 -5.07 12.67
N GLY A 411 -14.39 -4.82 12.48
CA GLY A 411 -15.33 -4.60 13.59
C GLY A 411 -16.61 -3.88 13.15
N ASP A 412 -17.69 -3.98 13.90
CA ASP A 412 -18.97 -3.32 13.60
C ASP A 412 -18.96 -1.86 14.07
N PHE A 413 -18.37 -0.97 13.28
CA PHE A 413 -18.24 0.43 13.65
C PHE A 413 -19.58 1.18 13.58
N ASN A 414 -20.59 0.62 12.91
CA ASN A 414 -21.84 1.33 12.61
C ASN A 414 -23.06 0.81 13.40
N GLY A 415 -22.94 -0.37 14.00
CA GLY A 415 -23.92 -1.04 14.84
C GLY A 415 -25.04 -1.71 14.04
N ASP A 416 -24.78 -2.15 12.81
CA ASP A 416 -25.76 -2.85 11.98
C ASP A 416 -25.68 -4.38 12.07
N GLY A 417 -24.80 -4.90 12.92
CA GLY A 417 -24.57 -6.31 13.14
C GLY A 417 -23.76 -6.97 12.03
N ARG A 418 -22.95 -6.17 11.31
CA ARG A 418 -22.00 -6.64 10.31
C ARG A 418 -20.66 -6.01 10.58
N ASP A 419 -19.62 -6.82 10.51
CA ASP A 419 -18.29 -6.29 10.65
C ASP A 419 -17.91 -5.48 9.42
N ASP A 420 -17.21 -4.39 9.67
CA ASP A 420 -16.66 -3.47 8.69
C ASP A 420 -15.13 -3.64 8.69
N ILE A 421 -14.44 -2.88 7.81
CA ILE A 421 -12.97 -2.80 7.83
C ILE A 421 -12.50 -1.40 8.16
N VAL A 422 -11.42 -1.31 8.93
CA VAL A 422 -10.73 -0.06 9.26
C VAL A 422 -9.25 -0.17 8.90
N THR A 423 -8.64 0.93 8.47
CA THR A 423 -7.19 1.04 8.32
C THR A 423 -6.66 2.24 9.08
N PHE A 424 -5.58 2.02 9.83
CA PHE A 424 -4.80 3.05 10.50
C PHE A 424 -3.59 3.37 9.63
N THR A 425 -3.59 4.57 9.06
CA THR A 425 -2.54 4.99 8.13
C THR A 425 -1.26 5.34 8.87
N HIS A 426 -0.11 4.95 8.33
CA HIS A 426 1.20 5.34 8.85
C HIS A 426 1.77 6.43 7.94
N GLY A 427 1.76 7.68 8.41
CA GLY A 427 2.17 8.88 7.69
C GLY A 427 2.02 10.15 8.55
N SER A 428 2.33 11.34 8.04
CA SER A 428 2.33 12.57 8.86
C SER A 428 0.97 12.96 9.47
N LEU A 429 -0.12 12.46 8.90
CA LEU A 429 -1.48 12.73 9.35
C LEU A 429 -2.05 11.58 10.18
N THR A 430 -1.56 10.35 10.01
CA THR A 430 -2.04 9.15 10.74
C THR A 430 -3.56 9.10 10.83
N ASP A 431 -4.19 9.21 9.66
CA ASP A 431 -5.63 9.18 9.47
C ASP A 431 -6.17 7.76 9.65
N VAL A 432 -7.46 7.66 10.01
CA VAL A 432 -8.21 6.40 10.15
C VAL A 432 -9.33 6.37 9.13
N TYR A 433 -9.34 5.34 8.29
CA TYR A 433 -10.36 5.16 7.26
C TYR A 433 -11.19 3.91 7.56
N VAL A 434 -12.51 4.02 7.41
CA VAL A 434 -13.47 2.93 7.60
C VAL A 434 -14.20 2.69 6.28
N ALA A 435 -14.32 1.43 5.87
CA ALA A 435 -15.17 1.01 4.78
C ALA A 435 -16.24 0.06 5.31
N LEU A 436 -17.51 0.47 5.20
CA LEU A 436 -18.64 -0.25 5.75
C LEU A 436 -19.00 -1.48 4.90
N SER A 437 -19.33 -2.60 5.53
CA SER A 437 -19.81 -3.79 4.86
C SER A 437 -21.23 -3.61 4.34
N THR A 438 -21.51 -4.25 3.21
CA THR A 438 -22.85 -4.40 2.65
C THR A 438 -23.35 -5.84 2.75
N GLY A 439 -22.59 -6.72 3.38
CA GLY A 439 -22.78 -8.17 3.43
C GLY A 439 -22.49 -8.90 2.12
N SER A 440 -21.82 -8.24 1.18
CA SER A 440 -21.34 -8.86 -0.06
C SER A 440 -20.17 -8.11 -0.72
N SER A 441 -19.87 -6.90 -0.24
CA SER A 441 -18.72 -6.06 -0.58
C SER A 441 -18.56 -4.97 0.47
N PHE A 442 -17.44 -4.26 0.48
CA PHE A 442 -17.29 -3.04 1.27
C PHE A 442 -17.63 -1.79 0.44
N GLY A 443 -18.22 -0.79 1.08
CA GLY A 443 -18.40 0.55 0.53
C GLY A 443 -17.06 1.30 0.42
N PRO A 444 -17.05 2.54 -0.10
CA PRO A 444 -15.81 3.29 -0.24
C PRO A 444 -15.22 3.67 1.14
N GLY A 445 -13.92 3.44 1.33
CA GLY A 445 -13.19 3.92 2.51
C GLY A 445 -13.38 5.42 2.77
N GLN A 446 -13.96 5.76 3.91
CA GLN A 446 -14.20 7.13 4.37
C GLN A 446 -13.27 7.46 5.53
N LYS A 447 -12.70 8.67 5.54
CA LYS A 447 -11.94 9.12 6.70
C LYS A 447 -12.87 9.39 7.89
N TRP A 448 -12.67 8.68 8.98
CA TRP A 448 -13.49 8.79 10.20
C TRP A 448 -12.77 9.47 11.36
N HIS A 449 -11.43 9.49 11.36
CA HIS A 449 -10.62 10.18 12.35
C HIS A 449 -9.26 10.60 11.75
N ASP A 450 -8.58 11.58 12.36
CA ASP A 450 -7.22 12.01 12.05
C ASP A 450 -6.31 11.94 13.28
N PHE A 451 -5.00 11.85 13.11
CA PHE A 451 -4.04 11.81 14.23
C PHE A 451 -4.29 10.73 15.29
N PHE A 452 -4.52 9.49 14.86
CA PHE A 452 -4.72 8.34 15.77
C PHE A 452 -3.73 7.22 15.47
N ALA A 453 -3.31 6.48 16.52
CA ALA A 453 -2.27 5.45 16.44
C ALA A 453 -0.94 5.96 15.84
N LEU A 454 -0.36 6.99 16.47
CA LEU A 454 0.82 7.69 15.98
C LEU A 454 2.08 6.82 16.02
N ASN A 455 2.99 6.89 15.03
CA ASN A 455 4.40 6.48 15.19
C ASN A 455 4.67 5.16 15.94
N GLY A 456 4.27 4.01 15.38
CA GLY A 456 4.57 2.69 15.96
C GLY A 456 3.76 2.35 17.21
N GLU A 457 2.72 3.12 17.50
CA GLU A 457 1.64 2.74 18.41
C GLU A 457 0.88 1.51 17.89
N VAL A 458 0.19 0.81 18.81
CA VAL A 458 -0.59 -0.37 18.45
C VAL A 458 -2.07 -0.03 18.50
N PRO A 459 -2.76 0.03 17.35
CA PRO A 459 -4.20 0.17 17.32
C PRO A 459 -4.89 -1.13 17.70
N ALA A 460 -6.09 -1.00 18.24
CA ALA A 460 -7.06 -2.07 18.49
C ALA A 460 -8.48 -1.52 18.31
N VAL A 461 -9.45 -2.42 18.28
CA VAL A 461 -10.88 -2.15 18.05
C VAL A 461 -11.72 -2.95 19.04
N GLY A 462 -12.90 -2.45 19.38
CA GLY A 462 -13.86 -3.14 20.26
C GLY A 462 -14.86 -2.19 20.91
N ASP A 463 -16.03 -2.70 21.31
CA ASP A 463 -17.10 -1.93 21.96
C ASP A 463 -16.78 -1.71 23.45
N VAL A 464 -15.88 -0.77 23.71
CA VAL A 464 -15.42 -0.48 25.08
C VAL A 464 -16.47 0.31 25.88
N ASN A 465 -17.55 0.78 25.24
CA ASN A 465 -18.57 1.61 25.88
C ASN A 465 -19.94 0.92 26.06
N GLY A 466 -20.17 -0.19 25.37
CA GLY A 466 -21.34 -1.06 25.45
C GLY A 466 -22.54 -0.53 24.68
N ASP A 467 -22.33 0.27 23.63
CA ASP A 467 -23.40 0.80 22.78
C ASP A 467 -23.67 -0.02 21.53
N GLY A 468 -22.98 -1.16 21.38
CA GLY A 468 -23.09 -2.09 20.27
C GLY A 468 -22.34 -1.62 19.03
N ARG A 469 -21.30 -0.80 19.20
CA ARG A 469 -20.45 -0.30 18.12
C ARG A 469 -19.00 -0.41 18.53
N ASP A 470 -18.17 -0.87 17.60
CA ASP A 470 -16.75 -0.92 17.86
C ASP A 470 -16.14 0.47 17.88
N ASP A 471 -15.34 0.73 18.89
CA ASP A 471 -14.55 1.93 19.08
C ASP A 471 -13.11 1.69 18.61
N ILE A 472 -12.32 2.75 18.45
CA ILE A 472 -10.88 2.62 18.19
C ILE A 472 -10.07 2.93 19.44
N ILE A 473 -9.05 2.11 19.67
CA ILE A 473 -8.13 2.18 20.81
C ILE A 473 -6.70 2.26 20.28
N THR A 474 -5.84 3.04 20.92
CA THR A 474 -4.39 3.00 20.66
C THR A 474 -3.60 2.85 21.95
N PHE A 475 -2.65 1.91 21.95
CA PHE A 475 -1.68 1.68 23.01
C PHE A 475 -0.39 2.40 22.67
N THR A 476 -0.07 3.44 23.45
CA THR A 476 1.12 4.24 23.17
C THR A 476 2.40 3.45 23.47
N ARG A 477 3.40 3.51 22.59
CA ARG A 477 4.69 2.78 22.78
C ARG A 477 5.82 3.66 23.35
N ASN A 478 5.46 4.81 23.91
CA ASN A 478 6.39 5.68 24.64
C ASN A 478 6.50 5.25 26.12
N ASN A 479 7.35 5.95 26.90
CA ASN A 479 7.60 5.60 28.31
C ASN A 479 6.38 5.75 29.25
N LEU A 480 5.31 6.40 28.80
CA LEU A 480 4.07 6.53 29.57
C LEU A 480 3.14 5.33 29.34
N ALA A 481 3.20 4.69 28.17
CA ALA A 481 2.30 3.62 27.74
C ALA A 481 0.83 3.91 28.06
N ASP A 482 0.40 5.12 27.72
CA ASP A 482 -0.98 5.56 27.81
C ASP A 482 -1.87 4.82 26.81
N VAL A 483 -3.15 4.67 27.16
CA VAL A 483 -4.20 4.10 26.31
C VAL A 483 -5.19 5.20 25.97
N TYR A 484 -5.39 5.42 24.69
CA TYR A 484 -6.34 6.40 24.17
C TYR A 484 -7.47 5.71 23.44
N VAL A 485 -8.69 6.21 23.59
CA VAL A 485 -9.91 5.70 22.97
C VAL A 485 -10.60 6.84 22.22
N ALA A 486 -11.10 6.56 21.01
CA ALA A 486 -12.04 7.42 20.31
C ALA A 486 -13.32 6.63 19.99
N LEU A 487 -14.43 7.07 20.58
CA LEU A 487 -15.71 6.36 20.50
C LEU A 487 -16.35 6.50 19.12
N SER A 488 -16.94 5.43 18.58
CA SER A 488 -17.69 5.48 17.34
C SER A 488 -19.02 6.22 17.50
N THR A 489 -19.39 6.95 16.46
CA THR A 489 -20.73 7.55 16.31
C THR A 489 -21.59 6.81 15.30
N GLY A 490 -21.06 5.76 14.69
CA GLY A 490 -21.62 5.04 13.55
C GLY A 490 -21.40 5.72 12.19
N THR A 491 -20.76 6.89 12.16
CA THR A 491 -20.40 7.60 10.92
C THR A 491 -19.04 8.30 10.97
N SER A 492 -18.40 8.34 12.13
CA SER A 492 -17.08 8.89 12.42
C SER A 492 -16.66 8.48 13.84
N PHE A 493 -15.40 8.67 14.20
CA PHE A 493 -14.98 8.57 15.60
C PHE A 493 -14.98 9.94 16.29
N GLY A 494 -15.31 9.96 17.57
CA GLY A 494 -15.26 11.14 18.43
C GLY A 494 -13.83 11.57 18.73
N ALA A 495 -13.67 12.59 19.59
CA ALA A 495 -12.33 13.03 19.99
C ALA A 495 -11.61 11.93 20.81
N SER A 496 -10.34 11.69 20.50
CA SER A 496 -9.47 10.80 21.27
C SER A 496 -9.31 11.27 22.72
N GLN A 497 -9.49 10.35 23.67
CA GLN A 497 -9.41 10.58 25.11
C GLN A 497 -8.51 9.54 25.77
N LYS A 498 -7.65 9.98 26.69
CA LYS A 498 -6.86 9.07 27.52
C LYS A 498 -7.77 8.35 28.52
N TRP A 499 -7.83 7.02 28.43
CA TRP A 499 -8.67 6.17 29.28
C TRP A 499 -7.88 5.37 30.31
N HIS A 500 -6.59 5.12 30.08
CA HIS A 500 -5.69 4.46 31.02
C HIS A 500 -4.23 4.95 30.85
N ASP A 501 -3.38 4.73 31.84
CA ASP A 501 -1.94 4.98 31.80
C ASP A 501 -1.12 3.73 32.08
N PHE A 502 0.11 3.67 31.56
CA PHE A 502 1.05 2.59 31.85
C PHE A 502 0.52 1.16 31.60
N PHE A 503 -0.01 0.91 30.40
CA PHE A 503 -0.57 -0.37 29.98
C PHE A 503 -0.12 -0.72 28.55
N GLY A 504 0.43 -1.92 28.34
CA GLY A 504 0.95 -2.31 27.03
C GLY A 504 2.28 -1.65 26.69
N ILE A 505 3.26 -1.69 27.60
CA ILE A 505 4.60 -1.12 27.34
C ILE A 505 5.28 -1.84 26.17
N ALA A 506 6.27 -1.21 25.54
CA ALA A 506 6.95 -1.78 24.36
C ALA A 506 7.45 -3.22 24.61
N GLY A 507 7.08 -4.13 23.70
CA GLY A 507 7.36 -5.57 23.81
C GLY A 507 6.23 -6.41 24.40
N GLU A 508 5.23 -5.78 25.00
CA GLU A 508 4.01 -6.43 25.48
C GLU A 508 2.92 -6.43 24.42
N TYR A 509 2.01 -7.41 24.52
CA TYR A 509 0.96 -7.65 23.53
C TYR A 509 -0.37 -7.25 24.17
N PRO A 510 -0.91 -6.06 23.85
CA PRO A 510 -2.22 -5.65 24.31
C PRO A 510 -3.33 -6.29 23.47
N GLY A 511 -4.51 -6.34 24.05
CA GLY A 511 -5.72 -6.91 23.48
C GLY A 511 -6.99 -6.27 24.03
N VAL A 512 -8.10 -6.47 23.33
CA VAL A 512 -9.41 -5.89 23.65
C VAL A 512 -10.46 -7.00 23.56
N ALA A 513 -11.26 -7.20 24.62
CA ALA A 513 -12.41 -8.11 24.65
C ALA A 513 -13.18 -8.02 25.97
N ASP A 514 -14.47 -8.36 25.99
CA ASP A 514 -15.28 -8.49 27.20
C ASP A 514 -14.90 -9.75 28.00
N VAL A 515 -13.90 -9.63 28.87
CA VAL A 515 -13.43 -10.75 29.69
C VAL A 515 -14.27 -10.94 30.94
N ASN A 516 -15.21 -10.03 31.23
CA ASN A 516 -16.00 -10.06 32.45
C ASN A 516 -17.50 -10.34 32.24
N GLY A 517 -17.97 -10.24 31.00
CA GLY A 517 -19.32 -10.57 30.55
C GLY A 517 -20.32 -9.46 30.86
N ASP A 518 -19.88 -8.20 30.97
CA ASP A 518 -20.77 -7.05 31.19
C ASP A 518 -21.21 -6.33 29.91
N GLY A 519 -20.83 -6.87 28.75
CA GLY A 519 -21.14 -6.34 27.43
C GLY A 519 -20.28 -5.15 27.04
N ARG A 520 -19.10 -5.01 27.65
CA ARG A 520 -18.13 -3.97 27.32
C ARG A 520 -16.76 -4.58 27.19
N ASP A 521 -16.05 -4.19 26.13
CA ASP A 521 -14.71 -4.70 25.95
C ASP A 521 -13.73 -4.08 26.94
N ASP A 522 -12.97 -4.95 27.58
CA ASP A 522 -11.90 -4.65 28.52
C ASP A 522 -10.54 -4.64 27.80
N ILE A 523 -9.51 -4.06 28.43
CA ILE A 523 -8.14 -4.19 27.91
C ILE A 523 -7.37 -5.28 28.65
N VAL A 524 -6.66 -6.11 27.89
CA VAL A 524 -5.81 -7.19 28.36
C VAL A 524 -4.38 -6.94 27.88
N VAL A 525 -3.37 -7.27 28.67
CA VAL A 525 -1.98 -7.25 28.21
C VAL A 525 -1.24 -8.51 28.62
N PHE A 526 -0.57 -9.12 27.64
CA PHE A 526 0.37 -10.21 27.82
C PHE A 526 1.79 -9.64 27.89
N THR A 527 2.44 -9.76 29.05
CA THR A 527 3.73 -9.11 29.29
C THR A 527 4.91 -9.75 28.55
N ARG A 528 4.76 -11.00 28.07
CA ARG A 528 5.74 -11.80 27.28
C ARG A 528 7.15 -11.99 27.87
N GLY A 529 7.45 -11.39 29.02
CA GLY A 529 8.71 -11.55 29.73
C GLY A 529 8.88 -12.95 30.33
N THR A 530 9.92 -13.14 31.14
CA THR A 530 10.21 -14.44 31.78
C THR A 530 9.08 -15.02 32.62
N LEU A 531 8.13 -14.17 33.04
CA LEU A 531 6.96 -14.56 33.81
C LEU A 531 5.68 -14.66 32.97
N GLY A 532 5.60 -14.08 31.77
CA GLY A 532 4.39 -14.08 30.94
C GLY A 532 3.10 -13.75 31.71
N ASP A 533 3.15 -12.78 32.63
CA ASP A 533 1.95 -12.38 33.39
C ASP A 533 0.90 -11.76 32.44
N VAL A 534 -0.38 -11.94 32.79
CA VAL A 534 -1.54 -11.34 32.09
C VAL A 534 -2.23 -10.35 33.02
N TYR A 535 -2.32 -9.11 32.59
CA TYR A 535 -3.04 -8.05 33.32
C TYR A 535 -4.29 -7.62 32.56
N VAL A 536 -5.34 -7.30 33.30
CA VAL A 536 -6.62 -6.83 32.78
C VAL A 536 -6.98 -5.51 33.46
N ALA A 537 -7.48 -4.55 32.69
CA ALA A 537 -8.15 -3.37 33.22
C ALA A 537 -9.57 -3.31 32.65
N LEU A 538 -10.56 -3.40 33.54
CA LEU A 538 -11.97 -3.48 33.14
C LEU A 538 -12.49 -2.14 32.65
N SER A 539 -13.30 -2.15 31.60
CA SER A 539 -13.98 -0.95 31.13
C SER A 539 -15.07 -0.50 32.10
N THR A 540 -15.24 0.82 32.18
CA THR A 540 -16.35 1.47 32.88
C THR A 540 -17.36 2.11 31.93
N GLY A 541 -17.11 2.00 30.62
CA GLY A 541 -17.79 2.73 29.55
C GLY A 541 -17.42 4.20 29.41
N SER A 542 -16.43 4.68 30.16
CA SER A 542 -15.91 6.06 30.07
C SER A 542 -14.42 6.16 30.43
N GLY A 543 -13.73 5.03 30.46
CA GLY A 543 -12.38 4.85 30.98
C GLY A 543 -12.15 3.41 31.44
N PHE A 544 -10.90 3.02 31.62
CA PHE A 544 -10.55 1.72 32.19
C PHE A 544 -10.22 1.85 33.68
N GLY A 545 -10.65 0.87 34.48
CA GLY A 545 -10.36 0.76 35.89
C GLY A 545 -8.88 0.45 36.17
N ALA A 546 -8.53 0.28 37.44
CA ALA A 546 -7.16 -0.11 37.79
C ALA A 546 -6.83 -1.51 37.26
N SER A 547 -5.67 -1.66 36.63
CA SER A 547 -5.21 -2.96 36.15
C SER A 547 -4.92 -3.94 37.30
N ALA A 548 -5.26 -5.21 37.08
CA ALA A 548 -5.02 -6.30 38.02
C ALA A 548 -4.43 -7.50 37.28
N LYS A 549 -3.55 -8.26 37.96
CA LYS A 549 -3.04 -9.51 37.41
C LYS A 549 -4.10 -10.60 37.47
N TRP A 550 -4.45 -11.17 36.33
CA TRP A 550 -5.48 -12.21 36.21
C TRP A 550 -4.90 -13.59 35.93
N HIS A 551 -3.69 -13.69 35.39
CA HIS A 551 -2.98 -14.96 35.17
C HIS A 551 -1.46 -14.75 35.22
N ASP A 552 -0.70 -15.83 35.46
CA ASP A 552 0.75 -15.85 35.50
C ASP A 552 1.32 -17.02 34.68
N TRP A 553 2.53 -16.86 34.13
CA TRP A 553 3.19 -17.87 33.29
C TRP A 553 2.40 -18.26 32.03
N PHE A 554 1.75 -17.27 31.40
CA PHE A 554 0.97 -17.46 30.18
C PHE A 554 1.66 -16.83 28.97
N SER A 555 1.67 -17.55 27.84
CA SER A 555 2.22 -17.05 26.58
C SER A 555 3.65 -16.52 26.72
N VAL A 556 4.53 -17.33 27.30
CA VAL A 556 5.90 -16.95 27.67
C VAL A 556 6.81 -16.86 26.44
N GLY A 557 7.68 -15.85 26.37
CA GLY A 557 8.71 -15.78 25.33
C GLY A 557 8.13 -15.60 23.92
N GLY A 558 8.27 -16.62 23.06
CA GLY A 558 7.91 -16.58 21.64
C GLY A 558 6.48 -17.03 21.32
N GLU A 559 5.72 -17.49 22.31
CA GLU A 559 4.35 -18.00 22.15
C GLU A 559 3.38 -16.91 21.69
N LEU A 560 2.29 -17.27 21.01
CA LEU A 560 1.32 -16.30 20.49
C LEU A 560 0.03 -16.34 21.32
N PRO A 561 -0.35 -15.23 22.00
CA PRO A 561 -1.60 -15.18 22.74
C PRO A 561 -2.78 -14.84 21.81
N ARG A 562 -3.97 -15.37 22.11
CA ARG A 562 -5.26 -14.97 21.52
C ARG A 562 -6.32 -14.83 22.62
N ILE A 563 -7.37 -14.10 22.32
CA ILE A 563 -8.50 -13.84 23.22
C ILE A 563 -9.77 -14.21 22.46
N GLY A 564 -10.71 -14.90 23.12
CA GLY A 564 -11.98 -15.30 22.53
C GLY A 564 -12.83 -16.12 23.49
N ASP A 565 -14.16 -16.15 23.34
CA ASP A 565 -15.07 -16.97 24.17
C ASP A 565 -15.07 -18.43 23.72
N PHE A 566 -14.00 -19.16 24.07
CA PHE A 566 -13.84 -20.54 23.62
C PHE A 566 -14.85 -21.50 24.24
N ASN A 567 -15.54 -21.10 25.31
CA ASN A 567 -16.46 -21.96 26.06
C ASN A 567 -17.95 -21.60 25.91
N GLY A 568 -18.25 -20.42 25.37
CA GLY A 568 -19.59 -19.94 25.04
C GLY A 568 -20.38 -19.47 26.26
N ASP A 569 -19.69 -18.96 27.29
CA ASP A 569 -20.34 -18.44 28.50
C ASP A 569 -20.52 -16.91 28.51
N GLY A 570 -20.22 -16.26 27.37
CA GLY A 570 -20.31 -14.83 27.16
C GLY A 570 -19.16 -14.06 27.79
N LYS A 571 -18.04 -14.71 28.12
CA LYS A 571 -16.80 -14.05 28.58
C LYS A 571 -15.65 -14.49 27.71
N ALA A 572 -14.87 -13.53 27.25
CA ALA A 572 -13.66 -13.83 26.54
C ALA A 572 -12.62 -14.53 27.45
N ASP A 573 -12.13 -15.65 26.97
CA ASP A 573 -11.06 -16.47 27.53
C ASP A 573 -9.72 -16.10 26.88
N ILE A 574 -8.61 -16.73 27.32
CA ILE A 574 -7.29 -16.56 26.68
C ILE A 574 -6.73 -17.90 26.20
N ALA A 575 -6.13 -17.90 25.02
CA ALA A 575 -5.40 -19.02 24.44
C ALA A 575 -3.93 -18.66 24.20
N THR A 576 -3.04 -19.64 24.29
CA THR A 576 -1.65 -19.50 23.86
C THR A 576 -1.26 -20.62 22.91
N PHE A 577 -0.66 -20.21 21.78
CA PHE A 577 -0.11 -21.08 20.77
C PHE A 577 1.39 -21.14 20.97
N THR A 578 1.90 -22.33 21.26
CA THR A 578 3.33 -22.47 21.63
C THR A 578 4.28 -22.23 20.46
N VAL A 579 3.80 -22.31 19.22
CA VAL A 579 4.51 -22.10 17.94
C VAL A 579 5.89 -22.77 17.85
N ASN A 580 6.10 -23.82 18.65
CA ASN A 580 7.29 -24.65 18.63
C ASN A 580 7.00 -25.93 17.82
N ALA A 581 7.94 -26.88 17.81
CA ALA A 581 7.77 -28.12 17.03
C ALA A 581 6.56 -28.98 17.45
N ALA A 582 6.04 -28.80 18.68
CA ALA A 582 4.82 -29.45 19.13
C ALA A 582 3.55 -28.67 18.72
N ALA A 583 3.64 -27.34 18.59
CA ALA A 583 2.53 -26.43 18.31
C ALA A 583 1.27 -26.78 19.13
N ASP A 584 1.49 -26.98 20.44
CA ASP A 584 0.43 -27.19 21.40
C ASP A 584 -0.34 -25.86 21.62
N VAL A 585 -1.63 -26.00 21.90
CA VAL A 585 -2.54 -24.89 22.26
C VAL A 585 -3.09 -25.12 23.67
N TYR A 586 -2.98 -24.10 24.52
CA TYR A 586 -3.51 -24.11 25.89
C TYR A 586 -4.48 -22.95 26.08
N VAL A 587 -5.56 -23.18 26.84
CA VAL A 587 -6.58 -22.18 27.14
C VAL A 587 -6.70 -21.99 28.66
N ALA A 588 -6.90 -20.74 29.08
CA ALA A 588 -7.34 -20.38 30.41
C ALA A 588 -8.69 -19.66 30.32
N LEU A 589 -9.69 -20.19 31.04
CA LEU A 589 -11.06 -19.70 30.98
C LEU A 589 -11.25 -18.51 31.91
N SER A 590 -11.96 -17.48 31.47
CA SER A 590 -12.36 -16.38 32.33
C SER A 590 -13.46 -16.80 33.28
N ASN A 591 -13.38 -16.37 34.53
CA ASN A 591 -14.49 -16.42 35.49
C ASN A 591 -15.06 -15.03 35.81
N GLY A 592 -14.67 -14.02 35.03
CA GLY A 592 -15.01 -12.60 35.21
C GLY A 592 -14.19 -11.87 36.28
N SER A 593 -13.17 -12.51 36.85
CA SER A 593 -12.25 -11.87 37.81
C SER A 593 -10.81 -12.37 37.75
N ALA A 594 -10.58 -13.48 37.03
CA ALA A 594 -9.28 -14.08 36.75
C ALA A 594 -9.43 -15.07 35.59
N PHE A 595 -8.32 -15.41 34.94
CA PHE A 595 -8.28 -16.56 34.04
C PHE A 595 -7.88 -17.81 34.83
N VAL A 596 -8.50 -18.95 34.56
CA VAL A 596 -8.33 -20.19 35.31
C VAL A 596 -8.10 -21.35 34.34
N GLY A 597 -7.06 -22.14 34.57
CA GLY A 597 -6.72 -23.29 33.72
C GLY A 597 -5.27 -23.25 33.27
N THR A 598 -5.01 -23.84 32.10
CA THR A 598 -3.72 -24.14 31.42
C THR A 598 -3.01 -25.45 31.72
N GLU A 599 -3.48 -26.25 32.69
CA GLU A 599 -2.88 -27.56 32.95
C GLU A 599 -3.19 -28.59 31.85
N GLN A 600 -4.26 -28.35 31.09
CA GLN A 600 -4.72 -29.24 30.04
C GLN A 600 -4.48 -28.62 28.68
N LYS A 601 -3.91 -29.44 27.79
CA LYS A 601 -3.72 -29.11 26.39
C LYS A 601 -5.07 -29.21 25.67
N TRP A 602 -5.45 -28.15 24.97
CA TRP A 602 -6.70 -28.09 24.20
C TRP A 602 -6.53 -28.58 22.76
N ASN A 603 -5.33 -28.42 22.19
CA ASN A 603 -4.99 -28.96 20.88
C ASN A 603 -3.49 -29.25 20.76
N ASP A 604 -3.12 -30.12 19.83
CA ASP A 604 -1.75 -30.27 19.37
C ASP A 604 -1.59 -30.13 17.87
N PHE A 605 -0.40 -29.66 17.49
CA PHE A 605 -0.02 -29.50 16.10
C PHE A 605 -0.90 -28.48 15.34
N PHE A 606 -1.21 -27.34 15.96
CA PHE A 606 -1.99 -26.28 15.35
C PHE A 606 -1.32 -24.91 15.56
N GLY A 607 -1.14 -24.15 14.49
CA GLY A 607 -0.36 -22.90 14.51
C GLY A 607 1.13 -23.17 14.68
N ILE A 608 1.74 -23.86 13.72
CA ILE A 608 3.19 -24.12 13.73
C ILE A 608 3.98 -22.82 13.46
N ALA A 609 5.29 -22.84 13.69
CA ALA A 609 6.15 -21.68 13.47
C ALA A 609 6.01 -21.13 12.04
N GLY A 610 5.64 -19.84 11.92
CA GLY A 610 5.41 -19.16 10.65
C GLY A 610 3.94 -19.06 10.25
N GLU A 611 3.06 -19.78 10.93
CA GLU A 611 1.61 -19.62 10.79
C GLU A 611 1.09 -18.56 11.76
N PHE A 612 -0.05 -17.97 11.40
CA PHE A 612 -0.67 -16.91 12.15
C PHE A 612 -2.06 -17.38 12.58
N PRO A 613 -2.26 -17.76 13.85
CA PRO A 613 -3.57 -18.19 14.31
C PRO A 613 -4.52 -17.01 14.47
N TYR A 614 -5.83 -17.22 14.38
CA TYR A 614 -6.88 -16.27 14.73
C TYR A 614 -8.03 -16.99 15.41
N THR A 615 -8.97 -16.24 15.97
CA THR A 615 -10.09 -16.75 16.79
C THR A 615 -11.39 -16.10 16.35
N GLY A 616 -12.47 -16.88 16.35
CA GLY A 616 -13.82 -16.44 16.01
C GLY A 616 -14.79 -17.62 15.94
N ASP A 617 -16.09 -17.38 16.06
CA ASP A 617 -17.15 -18.38 15.95
C ASP A 617 -17.44 -18.69 14.47
N PHE A 618 -16.49 -19.37 13.82
CA PHE A 618 -16.60 -19.70 12.39
C PHE A 618 -17.75 -20.67 12.10
N ASN A 619 -18.32 -21.35 13.10
CA ASN A 619 -19.38 -22.32 12.91
C ASN A 619 -20.77 -21.89 13.41
N GLY A 620 -20.85 -20.78 14.14
CA GLY A 620 -22.09 -20.16 14.62
C GLY A 620 -22.70 -20.90 15.80
N ASP A 621 -21.89 -21.59 16.62
CA ASP A 621 -22.36 -22.31 17.81
C ASP A 621 -22.25 -21.53 19.12
N GLY A 622 -21.83 -20.27 19.03
CA GLY A 622 -21.63 -19.34 20.13
C GLY A 622 -20.33 -19.57 20.88
N ARG A 623 -19.34 -20.24 20.27
CA ARG A 623 -18.02 -20.44 20.83
C ARG A 623 -16.96 -20.10 19.81
N ASP A 624 -15.94 -19.39 20.26
CA ASP A 624 -14.83 -19.08 19.40
C ASP A 624 -14.04 -20.36 19.09
N ASP A 625 -13.83 -20.56 17.82
CA ASP A 625 -12.97 -21.55 17.22
C ASP A 625 -11.57 -20.96 16.99
N VAL A 626 -10.64 -21.76 16.48
CA VAL A 626 -9.33 -21.28 16.04
C VAL A 626 -9.11 -21.57 14.56
N VAL A 627 -8.56 -20.59 13.86
CA VAL A 627 -8.12 -20.71 12.46
C VAL A 627 -6.62 -20.45 12.38
N THR A 628 -5.94 -20.97 11.37
CA THR A 628 -4.56 -20.59 11.07
C THR A 628 -4.31 -20.49 9.57
N PHE A 629 -3.57 -19.44 9.20
CA PHE A 629 -3.15 -19.18 7.84
C PHE A 629 -1.71 -19.62 7.66
N THR A 630 -1.49 -20.54 6.71
CA THR A 630 -0.16 -21.12 6.49
C THR A 630 0.87 -20.15 5.90
N HIS A 631 0.42 -19.07 5.24
CA HIS A 631 1.25 -18.03 4.60
C HIS A 631 2.45 -18.58 3.81
N ASN A 632 2.26 -19.74 3.18
CA ASN A 632 3.19 -20.35 2.25
C ASN A 632 2.56 -20.34 0.85
N ASN A 633 3.23 -20.90 -0.15
CA ASN A 633 2.74 -20.86 -1.54
C ASN A 633 1.42 -21.64 -1.78
N LEU A 634 0.98 -22.48 -0.83
CA LEU A 634 -0.33 -23.11 -0.86
C LEU A 634 -1.40 -22.19 -0.24
N ALA A 635 -1.01 -21.34 0.72
CA ALA A 635 -1.89 -20.45 1.47
C ALA A 635 -3.17 -21.17 1.95
N ASP A 636 -2.98 -22.36 2.51
CA ASP A 636 -4.05 -23.15 3.11
C ASP A 636 -4.51 -22.50 4.42
N VAL A 637 -5.80 -22.64 4.71
CA VAL A 637 -6.46 -22.20 5.94
C VAL A 637 -6.99 -23.42 6.67
N TYR A 638 -6.53 -23.61 7.91
CA TYR A 638 -6.96 -24.71 8.77
C TYR A 638 -7.79 -24.18 9.94
N THR A 639 -8.91 -24.83 10.22
CA THR A 639 -9.81 -24.49 11.33
C THR A 639 -9.93 -25.67 12.28
N ALA A 640 -9.88 -25.40 13.58
CA ALA A 640 -10.17 -26.35 14.64
C ALA A 640 -11.30 -25.83 15.52
N LEU A 641 -12.42 -26.56 15.49
CA LEU A 641 -13.64 -26.16 16.19
C LEU A 641 -13.54 -26.35 17.71
N SER A 642 -14.06 -25.40 18.48
CA SER A 642 -14.17 -25.52 19.92
C SER A 642 -15.32 -26.43 20.35
N THR A 643 -15.04 -27.23 21.37
CA THR A 643 -16.04 -28.03 22.09
C THR A 643 -16.43 -27.42 23.43
N GLY A 644 -15.87 -26.25 23.76
CA GLY A 644 -15.92 -25.62 25.07
C GLY A 644 -15.00 -26.20 26.13
N THR A 645 -14.24 -27.26 25.78
CA THR A 645 -13.24 -27.87 26.69
C THR A 645 -11.96 -28.31 25.98
N ALA A 646 -11.93 -28.26 24.65
CA ALA A 646 -10.81 -28.60 23.77
C ALA A 646 -11.14 -28.10 22.34
N PHE A 647 -10.12 -27.97 21.50
CA PHE A 647 -10.32 -27.80 20.05
C PHE A 647 -10.24 -29.16 19.35
N GLY A 648 -11.08 -29.36 18.32
CA GLY A 648 -11.02 -30.52 17.44
C GLY A 648 -9.73 -30.59 16.61
N GLY A 649 -9.54 -31.66 15.84
CA GLY A 649 -8.41 -31.72 14.91
C GLY A 649 -8.51 -30.64 13.83
N GLY A 650 -7.40 -29.98 13.51
CA GLY A 650 -7.35 -28.99 12.44
C GLY A 650 -7.76 -29.58 11.09
N ALA A 651 -8.82 -29.02 10.50
CA ALA A 651 -9.31 -29.40 9.18
C ALA A 651 -9.03 -28.25 8.20
N LYS A 652 -8.56 -28.57 7.00
CA LYS A 652 -8.42 -27.57 5.93
C LYS A 652 -9.81 -27.12 5.52
N TRP A 653 -10.15 -25.87 5.80
CA TRP A 653 -11.43 -25.27 5.47
C TRP A 653 -11.38 -24.47 4.17
N HIS A 654 -10.18 -24.09 3.74
CA HIS A 654 -9.99 -23.29 2.55
C HIS A 654 -8.54 -23.40 2.02
N ASP A 655 -8.32 -23.08 0.74
CA ASP A 655 -7.02 -22.93 0.10
C ASP A 655 -6.84 -21.62 -0.66
N TYR A 656 -5.57 -21.22 -0.78
CA TYR A 656 -5.16 -20.07 -1.56
C TYR A 656 -5.73 -18.76 -1.00
N PHE A 657 -5.57 -18.55 0.31
CA PHE A 657 -6.01 -17.36 1.04
C PHE A 657 -5.01 -16.96 2.12
N GLY A 658 -4.60 -15.69 2.13
CA GLY A 658 -3.48 -15.24 2.96
C GLY A 658 -2.14 -15.70 2.37
N LEU A 659 -1.82 -15.19 1.19
CA LEU A 659 -0.54 -15.45 0.53
C LEU A 659 0.62 -14.84 1.35
N PRO A 660 1.87 -15.30 1.14
CA PRO A 660 3.02 -14.74 1.84
C PRO A 660 3.08 -13.22 1.70
N GLY A 661 3.14 -12.52 2.83
CA GLY A 661 3.21 -11.05 2.87
C GLY A 661 1.85 -10.34 2.92
N GLU A 662 0.74 -11.07 2.85
CA GLU A 662 -0.61 -10.53 3.10
C GLU A 662 -0.89 -10.40 4.61
N THR A 663 -1.88 -9.56 4.98
CA THR A 663 -2.43 -9.54 6.34
C THR A 663 -3.78 -10.26 6.32
N SER A 664 -3.94 -11.32 7.10
CA SER A 664 -5.20 -12.08 7.18
C SER A 664 -5.69 -12.24 8.62
N PHE A 665 -7.01 -12.25 8.77
CA PHE A 665 -7.77 -12.45 10.01
C PHE A 665 -8.70 -13.65 9.85
#